data_AF-A0A5M9UDG4-F1
#
_entry.id   AF-A0A5M9UDG4-F1
#
_cell.length_a   1.000
_cell.length_b   1.000
_cell.length_c   1.000
_cell.angle_alpha   90.00
_cell.angle_beta   90.00
_cell.angle_gamma   90.00
#
_symmetry.space_group_name_H-M   'P 1'
#
loop_
_entity.id
_entity.type
_entity.pdbx_description
1 polymer ?
#
loop_
_entity_poly.entity_id
_entity_poly.type
_entity_poly.pdbx_seq_one_letter_code
_entity_poly.pdbx_strand_id
1 'polypeptide(L)'
;MQVHGEKKSLIVILIFLINILCLNLSSPIEAASSDSYGPKKQEISNTIQSLERVANPGVYWYQLDNGSFRADHTNGPTFSDNLNSNSCSRPYPAEKEIPNEVDFSRWPAEHWPEFQSQRITQRMVENVRIKSVDYQTSVKQLFYTGVGTTVIREGSTVVKIITKTGGSHQVTEWNDYENGGRTNQGCLKQIVAYHTPMDIIWEGDLVEEKEIDVTPDSVLTIGQTKQMKANISTRHYGETDFNGGIDVSRREAEIKWFSSDETIASIELKTGMLKAESPGTVTVRAIWNNGTYLISDTATITVTSEPGLVVNLPNACKANTTPLQAEAVLTKPDRSVHKLTAHPKLTWQSSNPAVATIGADGKITTKGIVGSTTIKAHFLDSAQQLDEQGTQVLEVKDCTNNGGGGNDGDPGGDPANACPVTISPPSRGTVIEASVIDPSLRGVLKADDRGSEKFDVTRGIPTSEDLYANVLAKEYLFQHRWVNMTGTVTYTVPVKRVYHKTWTIPGRASSGEGDPGTPPEPRELDVPGDKTMQVTRTYSYWQIDNLEVYKLNEAKVSNYALGGYGDTVTLMPNAYTPPTLQSAMDTAVTNHVKPAPCQEIDLGIRGVPGGSTEPPTPDETSLFQSEAEAKVRENTVNNDKVTFNGATIMDPAPLEKTAPRPGAIPQPGMIEEDVLYQNRLTIKNTLMNKANQPTTGEITYGLLPGNVIGGQDQKFPILGINSVTVHTPVVNYAWVSDDQPHNQKTTPDPTRAALILERPFIVRIPTSGQHLDVASYPGYGNHDYSKYFRIKQVRFPFDVYNAAKSQFIPAMTWVDIPVNQLDTPFYLPVWVDEGNYQIEFRNIAENAPVNFTEQQDANTNLTHHAAADTVAVEVIGRLYDFHITDISDYNWENVFRKRVGSPEPTGVSYWTGGNSIDGYPRGNLAPYVLPIRPGSHPVQGFRNAAVKTGYHFKFDLKTKGNMFGKQDGIRITPTFSFVSKDGTTRQEVDLYYHRGQERLIRIGSAQDLEKRFVVLNSRLRNVPVTELGDTARYQYTYELSEEERNQGTLAEHMVRFVDQTSHHKTWIGRYAWMILPSQIRTLIGPKTDIPSSVNVDRANAAIQRWYGEYSLPADVYAVPKGTDLESLARQNRLDDKATVFLRDGYIVVNFNIETLRSGNTNAPHLQYIHAPLMNQWQMEGFDNSPVDGQGRSWPMKDGDVVLYHADQSSRNDFQSQVPH
;
A
#
# COMPACT_ATOMS: atom_id res chain seq x y z
N MET A 1 -36.82 -63.96 -15.36
CA MET A 1 -36.00 -63.70 -14.16
C MET A 1 -36.35 -62.29 -13.69
N GLN A 2 -37.27 -62.13 -12.74
CA GLN A 2 -37.00 -61.96 -11.29
C GLN A 2 -36.02 -60.80 -11.04
N VAL A 3 -36.43 -59.60 -10.57
CA VAL A 3 -37.05 -59.20 -9.27
C VAL A 3 -36.07 -59.22 -8.09
N HIS A 4 -35.90 -58.02 -7.50
CA HIS A 4 -35.41 -57.67 -6.14
C HIS A 4 -33.90 -57.82 -5.86
N GLY A 5 -33.25 -56.96 -5.07
CA GLY A 5 -33.70 -55.87 -4.21
C GLY A 5 -32.54 -55.47 -3.26
N GLU A 6 -32.58 -54.23 -2.78
CA GLU A 6 -31.97 -53.73 -1.54
C GLU A 6 -30.48 -54.02 -1.23
N LYS A 7 -29.66 -52.97 -1.34
CA LYS A 7 -28.66 -52.55 -0.33
C LYS A 7 -27.86 -51.37 -0.85
N LYS A 8 -28.30 -50.14 -0.55
CA LYS A 8 -27.45 -48.92 -0.44
C LYS A 8 -28.21 -47.64 -0.05
N SER A 9 -29.24 -47.74 0.79
CA SER A 9 -29.97 -46.56 1.31
C SER A 9 -30.07 -46.48 2.83
N LEU A 10 -29.28 -47.25 3.59
CA LEU A 10 -29.39 -47.31 5.07
C LEU A 10 -28.12 -46.94 5.86
N ILE A 11 -27.02 -46.55 5.22
CA ILE A 11 -25.76 -46.21 5.92
C ILE A 11 -25.49 -44.69 5.97
N VAL A 12 -26.23 -43.87 5.21
CA VAL A 12 -26.02 -42.41 5.21
C VAL A 12 -27.01 -41.68 6.13
N ILE A 13 -28.13 -42.30 6.50
CA ILE A 13 -29.15 -41.69 7.39
C ILE A 13 -28.80 -41.89 8.88
N LEU A 14 -27.96 -42.87 9.23
CA LEU A 14 -27.56 -43.15 10.62
C LEU A 14 -26.41 -42.25 11.14
N ILE A 15 -25.66 -41.61 10.24
CA ILE A 15 -24.58 -40.65 10.60
C ILE A 15 -25.11 -39.22 10.74
N PHE A 16 -26.29 -38.92 10.18
CA PHE A 16 -26.91 -37.59 10.26
C PHE A 16 -27.85 -37.42 11.48
N LEU A 17 -28.31 -38.51 12.10
CA LEU A 17 -29.19 -38.47 13.29
C LEU A 17 -28.46 -38.60 14.63
N ILE A 18 -27.17 -38.97 14.65
CA ILE A 18 -26.35 -39.03 15.87
C ILE A 18 -25.65 -37.68 16.16
N ASN A 19 -25.54 -36.78 15.19
CA ASN A 19 -25.04 -35.41 15.41
C ASN A 19 -26.12 -34.40 15.85
N ILE A 20 -27.39 -34.80 15.90
CA ILE A 20 -28.51 -33.91 16.30
C ILE A 20 -28.99 -34.20 17.74
N LEU A 21 -28.46 -35.20 18.43
CA LEU A 21 -28.93 -35.61 19.77
C LEU A 21 -27.90 -35.56 20.91
N CYS A 22 -26.73 -34.95 20.71
CA CYS A 22 -25.71 -34.77 21.77
C CYS A 22 -25.32 -33.32 22.07
N LEU A 23 -26.18 -32.36 21.77
CA LEU A 23 -26.02 -30.95 22.19
C LEU A 23 -27.29 -30.45 22.88
N ASN A 24 -27.68 -31.12 23.95
CA ASN A 24 -28.59 -30.59 24.95
C ASN A 24 -28.20 -31.23 26.27
N LEU A 25 -27.29 -30.59 27.01
CA LEU A 25 -27.16 -30.58 28.48
C LEU A 25 -25.82 -29.92 28.88
N SER A 26 -25.80 -28.59 28.91
CA SER A 26 -24.89 -27.82 29.76
C SER A 26 -25.48 -26.44 30.00
N SER A 27 -25.76 -26.14 31.26
CA SER A 27 -26.31 -24.88 31.77
C SER A 27 -25.34 -23.69 31.61
N PRO A 28 -25.81 -22.44 31.75
CA PRO A 28 -25.28 -21.28 31.04
C PRO A 28 -24.33 -20.46 31.89
N ILE A 29 -23.02 -20.53 31.62
CA ILE A 29 -22.05 -19.48 31.93
C ILE A 29 -21.02 -19.57 30.81
N GLU A 30 -20.66 -18.42 30.20
CA GLU A 30 -19.80 -18.26 29.01
C GLU A 30 -20.51 -18.28 27.64
N ALA A 31 -21.16 -17.16 27.33
CA ALA A 31 -21.29 -16.68 25.95
C ALA A 31 -21.34 -15.13 25.96
N ALA A 32 -20.16 -14.52 26.10
CA ALA A 32 -19.95 -13.11 25.78
C ALA A 32 -18.58 -12.98 25.10
N SER A 33 -18.47 -13.49 23.86
CA SER A 33 -17.36 -13.13 22.98
C SER A 33 -17.78 -13.20 21.51
N SER A 34 -17.50 -12.10 20.81
CA SER A 34 -17.47 -11.88 19.36
C SER A 34 -18.80 -11.85 18.58
N ASP A 35 -19.49 -10.71 18.63
CA ASP A 35 -20.27 -10.24 17.46
C ASP A 35 -19.31 -9.52 16.50
N SER A 36 -19.17 -10.00 15.26
CA SER A 36 -18.38 -9.33 14.22
C SER A 36 -19.09 -8.05 13.78
N TYR A 37 -18.52 -6.87 14.04
CA TYR A 37 -19.04 -5.61 13.49
C TYR A 37 -18.52 -5.39 12.06
N GLY A 38 -19.39 -4.89 11.19
CA GLY A 38 -19.03 -4.59 9.81
C GLY A 38 -18.21 -3.29 9.66
N PRO A 39 -17.56 -3.09 8.50
CA PRO A 39 -16.76 -1.90 8.20
C PRO A 39 -17.63 -0.63 8.13
N LYS A 40 -17.01 0.56 8.12
CA LYS A 40 -17.72 1.84 7.94
C LYS A 40 -18.37 1.96 6.56
N LYS A 41 -17.72 1.42 5.53
CA LYS A 41 -18.24 1.34 4.16
C LYS A 41 -18.27 -0.11 3.70
N GLN A 42 -19.32 -0.48 2.99
CA GLN A 42 -19.43 -1.78 2.36
C GLN A 42 -19.92 -1.63 0.92
N GLU A 43 -19.21 -2.29 0.02
CA GLU A 43 -19.55 -2.39 -1.39
C GLU A 43 -20.27 -3.72 -1.65
N ILE A 44 -21.33 -3.67 -2.45
CA ILE A 44 -22.01 -4.85 -2.98
C ILE A 44 -22.05 -4.75 -4.49
N SER A 45 -21.53 -5.80 -5.11
CA SER A 45 -21.53 -5.96 -6.56
C SER A 45 -22.59 -6.98 -6.97
N ASN A 46 -23.47 -6.60 -7.89
CA ASN A 46 -24.44 -7.49 -8.51
C ASN A 46 -24.10 -7.65 -9.99
N THR A 47 -23.77 -8.86 -10.43
CA THR A 47 -23.53 -9.13 -11.84
C THR A 47 -24.86 -9.19 -12.60
N ILE A 48 -24.97 -8.37 -13.65
CA ILE A 48 -26.08 -8.38 -14.59
C ILE A 48 -25.60 -8.86 -15.96
N GLN A 49 -26.53 -9.35 -16.77
CA GLN A 49 -26.28 -9.80 -18.14
C GLN A 49 -27.01 -8.90 -19.12
N SER A 50 -26.38 -8.57 -20.24
CA SER A 50 -27.00 -7.81 -21.31
C SER A 50 -28.09 -8.64 -21.98
N LEU A 51 -28.96 -7.98 -22.73
CA LEU A 51 -29.73 -8.69 -23.75
C LEU A 51 -28.76 -9.26 -24.80
N GLU A 52 -29.21 -10.35 -25.44
CA GLU A 52 -28.47 -10.99 -26.51
C GLU A 52 -28.21 -10.01 -27.66
N ARG A 53 -26.95 -9.93 -28.10
CA ARG A 53 -26.53 -9.15 -29.26
C ARG A 53 -25.94 -10.07 -30.31
N VAL A 54 -26.40 -9.92 -31.55
CA VAL A 54 -25.81 -10.64 -32.70
C VAL A 54 -24.52 -9.95 -33.12
N ALA A 55 -23.40 -10.65 -33.02
CA ALA A 55 -22.17 -10.32 -33.71
C ALA A 55 -22.09 -11.05 -35.03
N ASN A 56 -21.34 -10.50 -35.98
CA ASN A 56 -21.21 -11.07 -37.31
C ASN A 56 -19.73 -11.13 -37.76
N PRO A 57 -18.88 -11.92 -37.07
CA PRO A 57 -17.54 -12.22 -37.56
C PRO A 57 -17.59 -13.05 -38.85
N GLY A 58 -16.48 -13.21 -39.56
CA GLY A 58 -16.44 -13.95 -40.81
C GLY A 58 -15.14 -14.70 -41.05
N VAL A 59 -15.22 -15.80 -41.77
CA VAL A 59 -14.08 -16.54 -42.33
C VAL A 59 -13.93 -16.17 -43.79
N TYR A 60 -12.75 -15.70 -44.17
CA TYR A 60 -12.44 -15.26 -45.52
C TYR A 60 -11.49 -16.26 -46.17
N TRP A 61 -11.95 -16.85 -47.28
CA TRP A 61 -11.18 -17.78 -48.09
C TRP A 61 -10.68 -17.10 -49.35
N TYR A 62 -9.37 -17.14 -49.55
CA TYR A 62 -8.66 -16.56 -50.68
C TYR A 62 -8.29 -17.66 -51.67
N GLN A 63 -8.75 -17.55 -52.91
CA GLN A 63 -8.40 -18.52 -53.94
C GLN A 63 -6.95 -18.36 -54.41
N LEU A 64 -6.23 -19.48 -54.52
CA LEU A 64 -4.82 -19.60 -54.91
C LEU A 64 -4.67 -19.90 -56.41
N ASP A 65 -3.44 -19.84 -56.92
CA ASP A 65 -3.14 -20.04 -58.34
C ASP A 65 -3.55 -21.41 -58.84
N ASN A 66 -3.29 -22.47 -58.07
CA ASN A 66 -3.74 -23.83 -58.41
C ASN A 66 -5.28 -24.01 -58.37
N GLY A 67 -6.03 -22.96 -58.03
CA GLY A 67 -7.48 -22.96 -57.92
C GLY A 67 -8.02 -23.37 -56.56
N SER A 68 -7.18 -23.84 -55.64
CA SER A 68 -7.55 -24.17 -54.25
C SER A 68 -7.73 -22.90 -53.40
N PHE A 69 -8.14 -23.01 -52.15
CA PHE A 69 -8.42 -21.90 -51.25
C PHE A 69 -7.52 -21.91 -50.01
N ARG A 70 -7.27 -20.73 -49.45
CA ARG A 70 -6.57 -20.51 -48.17
C ARG A 70 -7.40 -19.60 -47.27
N ALA A 71 -7.55 -19.95 -46.00
CA ALA A 71 -8.10 -19.08 -44.97
C ALA A 71 -7.02 -18.84 -43.91
N ASP A 72 -6.72 -17.57 -43.63
CA ASP A 72 -5.73 -17.17 -42.64
C ASP A 72 -6.42 -17.01 -41.26
N HIS A 73 -5.83 -17.60 -40.21
CA HIS A 73 -6.33 -17.51 -38.85
C HIS A 73 -5.18 -17.59 -37.84
N THR A 74 -5.47 -17.39 -36.54
CA THR A 74 -4.47 -17.17 -35.47
C THR A 74 -3.46 -18.32 -35.29
N ASN A 75 -3.79 -19.53 -35.74
CA ASN A 75 -2.93 -20.72 -35.66
C ASN A 75 -2.17 -21.03 -36.96
N GLY A 76 -2.18 -20.11 -37.93
CA GLY A 76 -1.63 -20.30 -39.27
C GLY A 76 -2.70 -20.48 -40.34
N PRO A 77 -2.33 -20.62 -41.61
CA PRO A 77 -3.29 -20.77 -42.70
C PRO A 77 -3.86 -22.19 -42.80
N THR A 78 -5.16 -22.30 -43.07
CA THR A 78 -5.81 -23.56 -43.50
C THR A 78 -6.05 -23.54 -45.01
N PHE A 79 -5.74 -24.65 -45.68
CA PHE A 79 -5.93 -24.81 -47.11
C PHE A 79 -7.08 -25.79 -47.42
N SER A 80 -7.81 -25.53 -48.50
CA SER A 80 -8.94 -26.35 -48.95
C SER A 80 -8.99 -26.46 -50.47
N ASP A 81 -9.44 -27.59 -50.99
CA ASP A 81 -9.65 -27.77 -52.43
C ASP A 81 -10.86 -26.95 -52.92
N ASN A 82 -10.90 -26.62 -54.21
CA ASN A 82 -12.08 -25.99 -54.81
C ASN A 82 -13.06 -27.07 -55.31
N LEU A 83 -14.29 -27.06 -54.79
CA LEU A 83 -15.33 -28.04 -55.16
C LEU A 83 -16.02 -27.75 -56.49
N ASN A 84 -15.80 -26.56 -57.05
CA ASN A 84 -16.27 -26.18 -58.37
C ASN A 84 -15.08 -25.89 -59.31
N SER A 85 -14.12 -26.82 -59.33
CA SER A 85 -12.86 -26.72 -60.06
C SER A 85 -12.98 -26.80 -61.59
N ASN A 86 -14.14 -27.15 -62.11
CA ASN A 86 -14.41 -27.28 -63.55
C ASN A 86 -15.11 -26.05 -64.16
N SER A 87 -15.38 -25.01 -63.36
CA SER A 87 -16.08 -23.79 -63.80
C SER A 87 -15.45 -22.54 -63.19
N CYS A 88 -15.29 -21.50 -63.99
CA CYS A 88 -14.88 -20.17 -63.50
C CYS A 88 -16.01 -19.41 -62.80
N SER A 89 -17.24 -19.94 -62.81
CA SER A 89 -18.39 -19.34 -62.16
C SER A 89 -18.47 -19.80 -60.71
N ARG A 90 -18.27 -18.88 -59.77
CA ARG A 90 -18.48 -19.07 -58.32
C ARG A 90 -17.71 -20.29 -57.73
N PRO A 91 -16.36 -20.29 -57.75
CA PRO A 91 -15.55 -21.33 -57.08
C PRO A 91 -15.62 -21.22 -55.55
N TYR A 92 -15.75 -22.33 -54.82
CA TYR A 92 -15.82 -22.30 -53.35
C TYR A 92 -15.00 -23.42 -52.72
N PRO A 93 -14.45 -23.21 -51.51
CA PRO A 93 -13.66 -24.21 -50.80
C PRO A 93 -14.49 -25.44 -50.43
N ALA A 94 -13.84 -26.60 -50.37
CA ALA A 94 -14.35 -27.76 -49.65
C ALA A 94 -14.47 -27.45 -48.15
N GLU A 95 -15.36 -28.14 -47.46
CA GLU A 95 -15.62 -27.91 -46.04
C GLU A 95 -14.35 -28.15 -45.20
N LYS A 96 -13.99 -27.16 -44.39
CA LYS A 96 -12.86 -27.24 -43.45
C LYS A 96 -13.20 -26.56 -42.13
N GLU A 97 -12.62 -27.09 -41.05
CA GLU A 97 -12.64 -26.48 -39.72
C GLU A 97 -11.60 -25.36 -39.63
N ILE A 98 -12.00 -24.19 -39.12
CA ILE A 98 -11.18 -23.00 -39.02
C ILE A 98 -11.16 -22.52 -37.56
N PRO A 99 -10.07 -22.76 -36.82
CA PRO A 99 -9.92 -22.28 -35.45
C PRO A 99 -9.45 -20.82 -35.45
N ASN A 100 -10.27 -19.92 -34.89
CA ASN A 100 -10.03 -18.48 -34.90
C ASN A 100 -10.09 -17.89 -33.48
N GLU A 101 -9.34 -16.81 -33.26
CA GLU A 101 -9.46 -15.96 -32.07
C GLU A 101 -10.06 -14.63 -32.50
N VAL A 102 -11.30 -14.36 -32.08
CA VAL A 102 -12.06 -13.19 -32.53
C VAL A 102 -12.24 -12.23 -31.37
N ASP A 103 -11.84 -10.97 -31.56
CA ASP A 103 -12.16 -9.88 -30.63
C ASP A 103 -13.58 -9.37 -30.86
N PHE A 104 -14.43 -9.61 -29.87
CA PHE A 104 -15.83 -9.25 -29.90
C PHE A 104 -16.12 -7.84 -29.35
N SER A 105 -15.10 -7.07 -28.95
CA SER A 105 -15.23 -5.67 -28.52
C SER A 105 -15.92 -4.75 -29.54
N ARG A 106 -15.90 -5.14 -30.83
CA ARG A 106 -16.58 -4.44 -31.93
C ARG A 106 -18.11 -4.54 -31.88
N TRP A 107 -18.66 -5.42 -31.06
CA TRP A 107 -20.10 -5.61 -30.84
C TRP A 107 -20.44 -5.49 -29.33
N PRO A 108 -20.30 -4.31 -28.71
CA PRO A 108 -20.53 -4.12 -27.27
C PRO A 108 -21.99 -4.39 -26.84
N ALA A 109 -22.32 -4.44 -25.56
CA ALA A 109 -23.74 -4.50 -25.16
C ALA A 109 -24.52 -3.26 -25.69
N GLU A 110 -25.70 -3.47 -26.30
CA GLU A 110 -26.57 -2.36 -26.70
C GLU A 110 -27.62 -2.03 -25.63
N HIS A 111 -28.12 -3.06 -24.95
CA HIS A 111 -29.22 -2.95 -23.99
C HIS A 111 -28.95 -3.86 -22.79
N TRP A 112 -29.11 -3.30 -21.59
CA TRP A 112 -29.11 -4.04 -20.33
C TRP A 112 -30.54 -4.13 -19.81
N PRO A 113 -30.98 -5.29 -19.28
CA PRO A 113 -32.28 -5.43 -18.64
C PRO A 113 -32.43 -4.46 -17.47
N GLU A 114 -33.67 -4.13 -17.12
CA GLU A 114 -33.94 -3.40 -15.87
C GLU A 114 -33.52 -4.24 -14.67
N PHE A 115 -32.86 -3.61 -13.71
CA PHE A 115 -32.48 -4.22 -12.44
C PHE A 115 -33.23 -3.51 -11.32
N GLN A 116 -34.00 -4.25 -10.52
CA GLN A 116 -34.81 -3.71 -9.42
C GLN A 116 -35.73 -2.54 -9.83
N SER A 117 -36.39 -2.65 -10.99
CA SER A 117 -37.28 -1.62 -11.57
C SER A 117 -36.56 -0.31 -11.97
N GLN A 118 -35.23 -0.32 -12.08
CA GLN A 118 -34.43 0.78 -12.58
C GLN A 118 -33.87 0.46 -13.97
N ARG A 119 -34.00 1.41 -14.90
CA ARG A 119 -33.42 1.30 -16.23
C ARG A 119 -31.91 1.44 -16.16
N ILE A 120 -31.19 0.39 -16.58
CA ILE A 120 -29.72 0.37 -16.58
C ILE A 120 -29.19 0.99 -17.87
N THR A 121 -28.20 1.88 -17.72
CA THR A 121 -27.47 2.48 -18.84
C THR A 121 -26.02 2.01 -18.82
N GLN A 122 -25.33 2.06 -19.96
CA GLN A 122 -23.94 1.60 -20.08
C GLN A 122 -22.98 2.24 -19.07
N ARG A 123 -23.25 3.47 -18.61
CA ARG A 123 -22.40 4.18 -17.62
C ARG A 123 -22.52 3.63 -16.20
N MET A 124 -23.55 2.83 -15.92
CA MET A 124 -23.84 2.26 -14.60
C MET A 124 -23.19 0.89 -14.40
N VAL A 125 -22.63 0.31 -15.47
CA VAL A 125 -22.13 -1.06 -15.51
C VAL A 125 -20.61 -1.04 -15.58
N GLU A 126 -19.97 -1.62 -14.56
CA GLU A 126 -18.53 -1.74 -14.43
C GLU A 126 -18.05 -3.15 -14.83
N ASN A 127 -16.73 -3.34 -14.98
CA ASN A 127 -16.12 -4.65 -15.25
C ASN A 127 -16.77 -5.45 -16.39
N VAL A 128 -17.17 -4.75 -17.47
CA VAL A 128 -17.87 -5.34 -18.61
C VAL A 128 -16.99 -6.38 -19.30
N ARG A 129 -17.53 -7.60 -19.41
CA ARG A 129 -16.85 -8.78 -19.94
C ARG A 129 -17.84 -9.67 -20.68
N ILE A 130 -17.33 -10.63 -21.44
CA ILE A 130 -18.16 -11.56 -22.20
C ILE A 130 -18.64 -12.68 -21.27
N LYS A 131 -19.96 -12.88 -21.18
CA LYS A 131 -20.57 -14.02 -20.47
C LYS A 131 -20.54 -15.28 -21.32
N SER A 132 -21.13 -15.17 -22.50
CA SER A 132 -21.24 -16.27 -23.45
C SER A 132 -21.14 -15.71 -24.87
N VAL A 133 -20.59 -16.55 -25.74
CA VAL A 133 -20.70 -16.36 -27.18
C VAL A 133 -21.13 -17.70 -27.74
N ASP A 134 -22.33 -17.75 -28.30
CA ASP A 134 -22.94 -18.98 -28.76
C ASP A 134 -23.13 -18.95 -30.27
N TYR A 135 -22.94 -20.10 -30.91
CA TYR A 135 -23.28 -20.24 -32.31
C TYR A 135 -24.79 -20.20 -32.48
N GLN A 136 -25.27 -19.44 -33.47
CA GLN A 136 -26.70 -19.35 -33.76
C GLN A 136 -27.31 -20.71 -34.15
N THR A 137 -28.63 -20.82 -33.96
CA THR A 137 -29.42 -22.04 -34.25
C THR A 137 -29.34 -22.50 -35.72
N SER A 138 -29.72 -23.76 -35.97
CA SER A 138 -29.54 -24.46 -37.25
C SER A 138 -30.08 -23.74 -38.49
N VAL A 139 -31.08 -22.87 -38.35
CA VAL A 139 -31.64 -22.10 -39.49
C VAL A 139 -30.65 -21.05 -40.01
N LYS A 140 -29.71 -20.55 -39.19
CA LYS A 140 -28.67 -19.59 -39.59
C LYS A 140 -27.28 -20.21 -39.80
N GLN A 141 -27.13 -21.50 -39.50
CA GLN A 141 -25.96 -22.30 -39.85
C GLN A 141 -25.90 -22.70 -41.35
N LEU A 142 -26.74 -22.09 -42.18
CA LEU A 142 -26.66 -22.23 -43.63
C LEU A 142 -25.31 -21.73 -44.19
N PHE A 143 -24.64 -20.78 -43.50
CA PHE A 143 -23.36 -20.20 -43.93
C PHE A 143 -22.14 -20.83 -43.25
N TYR A 144 -22.33 -21.48 -42.10
CA TYR A 144 -21.26 -22.08 -41.32
C TYR A 144 -21.82 -23.11 -40.33
N THR A 145 -21.00 -24.07 -39.90
CA THR A 145 -21.32 -24.93 -38.75
C THR A 145 -20.35 -24.63 -37.61
N GLY A 146 -20.88 -24.25 -36.44
CA GLY A 146 -20.05 -24.10 -35.23
C GLY A 146 -19.56 -25.47 -34.73
N VAL A 147 -18.29 -25.57 -34.35
CA VAL A 147 -17.68 -26.81 -33.85
C VAL A 147 -17.29 -26.63 -32.38
N GLY A 148 -17.73 -27.55 -31.54
CA GLY A 148 -17.46 -27.53 -30.10
C GLY A 148 -18.11 -26.35 -29.38
N THR A 149 -17.65 -26.10 -28.16
CA THR A 149 -18.02 -24.91 -27.37
C THR A 149 -17.01 -23.81 -27.64
N THR A 150 -17.47 -22.56 -27.65
CA THR A 150 -16.58 -21.40 -27.67
C THR A 150 -15.77 -21.35 -26.37
N VAL A 151 -14.55 -20.82 -26.44
CA VAL A 151 -13.69 -20.67 -25.25
C VAL A 151 -13.41 -19.19 -25.03
N ILE A 152 -14.03 -18.65 -23.99
CA ILE A 152 -13.83 -17.28 -23.53
C ILE A 152 -12.60 -17.29 -22.61
N ARG A 153 -11.63 -16.42 -22.90
CA ARG A 153 -10.53 -16.19 -21.95
C ARG A 153 -11.05 -15.27 -20.86
N GLU A 154 -10.83 -15.65 -19.59
CA GLU A 154 -11.28 -14.87 -18.43
C GLU A 154 -10.77 -13.42 -18.50
N GLY A 155 -11.68 -12.45 -18.32
CA GLY A 155 -11.38 -11.01 -18.42
C GLY A 155 -11.05 -10.50 -19.83
N SER A 156 -11.23 -11.31 -20.89
CA SER A 156 -10.91 -10.92 -22.27
C SER A 156 -12.17 -10.68 -23.12
N THR A 157 -12.06 -9.79 -24.10
CA THR A 157 -13.04 -9.65 -25.19
C THR A 157 -12.75 -10.59 -26.37
N VAL A 158 -11.66 -11.36 -26.31
CA VAL A 158 -11.24 -12.30 -27.36
C VAL A 158 -11.73 -13.70 -27.03
N VAL A 159 -12.46 -14.30 -27.98
CA VAL A 159 -13.04 -15.63 -27.83
C VAL A 159 -12.48 -16.55 -28.90
N LYS A 160 -12.06 -17.75 -28.48
CA LYS A 160 -11.66 -18.82 -29.40
C LYS A 160 -12.92 -19.50 -29.93
N ILE A 161 -13.05 -19.53 -31.24
CA ILE A 161 -14.14 -20.17 -31.95
C ILE A 161 -13.58 -21.13 -33.00
N ILE A 162 -14.35 -22.15 -33.36
CA ILE A 162 -14.02 -23.08 -34.44
C ILE A 162 -15.24 -23.20 -35.32
N THR A 163 -15.12 -22.81 -36.59
CA THR A 163 -16.22 -22.86 -37.54
C THR A 163 -15.86 -23.70 -38.75
N LYS A 164 -16.82 -24.50 -39.22
CA LYS A 164 -16.75 -25.16 -40.52
C LYS A 164 -17.35 -24.24 -41.56
N THR A 165 -16.57 -23.98 -42.61
CA THR A 165 -16.98 -23.15 -43.76
C THR A 165 -16.51 -23.82 -45.04
N GLY A 166 -17.16 -23.52 -46.17
CA GLY A 166 -16.99 -24.31 -47.41
C GLY A 166 -17.91 -25.53 -47.50
N GLY A 167 -17.87 -26.26 -48.61
CA GLY A 167 -18.74 -27.43 -48.83
C GLY A 167 -20.18 -27.04 -49.19
N SER A 168 -21.15 -27.63 -48.49
CA SER A 168 -22.59 -27.34 -48.69
C SER A 168 -23.06 -26.02 -48.06
N HIS A 169 -22.19 -25.33 -47.34
CA HIS A 169 -22.50 -24.03 -46.75
C HIS A 169 -22.67 -22.96 -47.84
N GLN A 170 -23.68 -22.11 -47.69
CA GLN A 170 -23.92 -20.97 -48.56
C GLN A 170 -22.84 -19.91 -48.33
N VAL A 171 -22.31 -19.38 -49.42
CA VAL A 171 -21.37 -18.27 -49.37
C VAL A 171 -22.12 -16.99 -49.04
N THR A 172 -21.62 -16.23 -48.08
CA THR A 172 -22.22 -14.95 -47.69
C THR A 172 -21.84 -13.85 -48.65
N GLU A 173 -20.56 -13.76 -49.03
CA GLU A 173 -20.07 -12.75 -49.97
C GLU A 173 -19.11 -13.35 -50.99
N TRP A 174 -19.29 -12.89 -52.23
CA TRP A 174 -18.44 -13.19 -53.37
C TRP A 174 -17.78 -11.91 -53.81
N ASN A 175 -16.49 -11.80 -53.54
CA ASN A 175 -15.71 -10.65 -53.98
C ASN A 175 -14.65 -11.13 -54.96
N ASP A 176 -14.50 -10.41 -56.06
CA ASP A 176 -13.43 -10.67 -56.99
C ASP A 176 -12.10 -10.37 -56.30
N TYR A 177 -11.19 -11.35 -56.28
CA TYR A 177 -9.85 -11.15 -55.73
C TYR A 177 -8.97 -10.50 -56.80
N GLU A 178 -9.32 -9.28 -57.19
CA GLU A 178 -8.77 -8.61 -58.38
C GLU A 178 -7.23 -8.50 -58.36
N ASN A 179 -6.62 -8.49 -57.16
CA ASN A 179 -5.16 -8.48 -56.97
C ASN A 179 -4.50 -9.85 -56.81
N GLY A 180 -5.26 -10.91 -56.58
CA GLY A 180 -4.72 -12.25 -56.45
C GLY A 180 -4.31 -12.85 -57.79
N GLY A 181 -4.78 -12.28 -58.91
CA GLY A 181 -4.55 -12.80 -60.25
C GLY A 181 -5.63 -13.79 -60.71
N ARG A 182 -5.27 -14.62 -61.70
CA ARG A 182 -6.15 -15.70 -62.20
C ARG A 182 -5.63 -17.05 -61.70
N THR A 183 -6.51 -18.03 -61.60
CA THR A 183 -6.09 -19.42 -61.39
C THR A 183 -5.30 -19.91 -62.61
N ASN A 184 -4.59 -21.03 -62.49
CA ASN A 184 -3.83 -21.68 -63.55
C ASN A 184 -4.74 -22.10 -64.74
N GLN A 185 -6.05 -22.22 -64.52
CA GLN A 185 -7.06 -22.45 -65.56
C GLN A 185 -7.58 -21.15 -66.21
N GLY A 186 -7.09 -19.98 -65.78
CA GLY A 186 -7.48 -18.68 -66.30
C GLY A 186 -8.76 -18.10 -65.69
N CYS A 187 -9.32 -18.67 -64.62
CA CYS A 187 -10.47 -18.09 -63.92
C CYS A 187 -10.05 -16.90 -63.05
N LEU A 188 -10.89 -15.86 -62.93
CA LEU A 188 -10.64 -14.80 -61.96
C LEU A 188 -10.68 -15.40 -60.55
N LYS A 189 -9.64 -15.19 -59.74
CA LYS A 189 -9.63 -15.66 -58.36
C LYS A 189 -10.71 -14.94 -57.56
N GLN A 190 -11.34 -15.64 -56.64
CA GLN A 190 -12.36 -15.05 -55.78
C GLN A 190 -11.96 -15.10 -54.30
N ILE A 191 -12.39 -14.08 -53.56
CA ILE A 191 -12.52 -14.12 -52.10
C ILE A 191 -13.93 -14.59 -51.80
N VAL A 192 -14.01 -15.64 -51.00
CA VAL A 192 -15.27 -16.24 -50.58
C VAL A 192 -15.37 -16.05 -49.08
N ALA A 193 -16.32 -15.23 -48.64
CA ALA A 193 -16.55 -14.99 -47.22
C ALA A 193 -17.75 -15.79 -46.72
N TYR A 194 -17.60 -16.37 -45.54
CA TYR A 194 -18.67 -16.98 -44.78
C TYR A 194 -18.80 -16.20 -43.48
N HIS A 195 -19.86 -15.40 -43.36
CA HIS A 195 -20.18 -14.77 -42.09
C HIS A 195 -20.66 -15.84 -41.11
N THR A 196 -20.17 -15.73 -39.89
CA THR A 196 -20.44 -16.63 -38.78
C THR A 196 -21.19 -15.85 -37.71
N PRO A 197 -22.47 -15.50 -37.93
CA PRO A 197 -23.23 -14.74 -36.95
C PRO A 197 -23.36 -15.53 -35.64
N MET A 198 -23.06 -14.88 -34.52
CA MET A 198 -23.00 -15.48 -33.19
C MET A 198 -23.75 -14.59 -32.20
N ASP A 199 -24.36 -15.23 -31.22
CA ASP A 199 -25.11 -14.58 -30.16
C ASP A 199 -24.17 -14.30 -28.99
N ILE A 200 -24.09 -13.05 -28.56
CA ILE A 200 -23.23 -12.61 -27.46
C ILE A 200 -24.10 -12.14 -26.32
N ILE A 201 -23.78 -12.62 -25.13
CA ILE A 201 -24.25 -12.06 -23.88
C ILE A 201 -23.04 -11.43 -23.19
N TRP A 202 -23.12 -10.14 -22.91
CA TRP A 202 -22.16 -9.45 -22.05
C TRP A 202 -22.62 -9.58 -20.60
N GLU A 203 -21.68 -9.68 -19.66
CA GLU A 203 -21.96 -9.46 -18.24
C GLU A 203 -21.15 -8.28 -17.73
N GLY A 204 -21.66 -7.64 -16.70
CA GLY A 204 -20.99 -6.54 -16.03
C GLY A 204 -21.58 -6.35 -14.65
N ASP A 205 -20.88 -5.59 -13.84
CA ASP A 205 -21.16 -5.49 -12.42
C ASP A 205 -21.83 -4.15 -12.11
N LEU A 206 -22.96 -4.21 -11.42
CA LEU A 206 -23.59 -3.05 -10.80
C LEU A 206 -23.07 -2.93 -9.37
N VAL A 207 -22.26 -1.91 -9.15
CA VAL A 207 -21.61 -1.66 -7.86
C VAL A 207 -22.41 -0.61 -7.09
N GLU A 208 -22.94 -0.98 -5.93
CA GLU A 208 -23.53 -0.04 -4.96
C GLU A 208 -22.66 -0.02 -3.70
N GLU A 209 -22.32 1.18 -3.23
CA GLU A 209 -21.57 1.37 -2.00
C GLU A 209 -22.44 2.10 -0.98
N LYS A 210 -22.43 1.63 0.28
CA LYS A 210 -23.06 2.32 1.41
C LYS A 210 -22.03 2.64 2.49
N GLU A 211 -22.16 3.84 3.06
CA GLU A 211 -21.37 4.34 4.18
C GLU A 211 -22.31 4.72 5.33
N ILE A 212 -21.91 4.40 6.55
CA ILE A 212 -22.59 4.85 7.77
C ILE A 212 -21.75 5.93 8.46
N ASP A 213 -22.41 7.03 8.80
CA ASP A 213 -21.85 8.09 9.62
C ASP A 213 -22.60 8.20 10.95
N VAL A 214 -21.89 7.96 12.06
CA VAL A 214 -22.44 8.12 13.41
C VAL A 214 -22.02 9.47 13.98
N THR A 215 -23.01 10.30 14.30
CA THR A 215 -22.81 11.70 14.71
C THR A 215 -23.78 12.11 15.83
N PRO A 216 -23.54 13.24 16.51
CA PRO A 216 -22.29 14.00 16.53
C PRO A 216 -21.38 13.51 17.66
N ASP A 217 -20.06 13.61 17.44
CA ASP A 217 -19.12 13.70 18.54
C ASP A 217 -19.55 14.84 19.48
N SER A 218 -19.62 14.57 20.77
CA SER A 218 -20.24 15.49 21.72
C SER A 218 -19.50 15.53 23.05
N VAL A 219 -19.48 16.72 23.65
CA VAL A 219 -19.10 16.91 25.05
C VAL A 219 -20.37 17.15 25.85
N LEU A 220 -20.64 16.32 26.85
CA LEU A 220 -21.84 16.36 27.69
C LEU A 220 -21.48 16.61 29.16
N THR A 221 -22.39 17.20 29.93
CA THR A 221 -22.28 17.21 31.39
C THR A 221 -23.05 16.05 32.01
N ILE A 222 -22.66 15.63 33.23
CA ILE A 222 -23.32 14.51 33.93
C ILE A 222 -24.84 14.75 34.00
N GLY A 223 -25.63 13.75 33.60
CA GLY A 223 -27.09 13.81 33.56
C GLY A 223 -27.69 14.36 32.25
N GLN A 224 -26.87 14.97 31.38
CA GLN A 224 -27.33 15.44 30.08
C GLN A 224 -27.61 14.27 29.13
N THR A 225 -28.71 14.38 28.36
CA THR A 225 -29.06 13.42 27.31
C THR A 225 -28.81 13.98 25.92
N LYS A 226 -28.49 13.10 24.97
CA LYS A 226 -28.22 13.46 23.58
C LYS A 226 -28.74 12.37 22.65
N GLN A 227 -29.49 12.77 21.62
CA GLN A 227 -29.88 11.86 20.55
C GLN A 227 -28.71 11.67 19.59
N MET A 228 -28.22 10.43 19.49
CA MET A 228 -27.24 10.03 18.48
C MET A 228 -27.94 9.81 17.14
N LYS A 229 -27.20 10.06 16.05
CA LYS A 229 -27.65 9.87 14.67
C LYS A 229 -26.74 8.90 13.92
N ALA A 230 -27.34 7.97 13.20
CA ALA A 230 -26.68 7.10 12.22
C ALA A 230 -27.29 7.42 10.85
N ASN A 231 -26.50 8.01 9.96
CA ASN A 231 -26.93 8.33 8.59
C ASN A 231 -26.27 7.36 7.61
N ILE A 232 -27.07 6.76 6.72
CA ILE A 232 -26.58 5.90 5.65
C ILE A 232 -26.56 6.66 4.35
N SER A 233 -25.37 6.90 3.83
CA SER A 233 -25.16 7.48 2.51
C SER A 233 -25.00 6.36 1.49
N THR A 234 -25.65 6.47 0.34
CA THR A 234 -25.55 5.49 -0.75
C THR A 234 -24.98 6.14 -2.00
N ARG A 235 -23.98 5.52 -2.60
CA ARG A 235 -23.54 5.79 -3.96
C ARG A 235 -24.17 4.75 -4.87
N HIS A 236 -25.16 5.16 -5.67
CA HIS A 236 -25.86 4.25 -6.57
C HIS A 236 -25.00 3.93 -7.81
N TYR A 237 -25.45 2.97 -8.60
CA TYR A 237 -24.71 2.42 -9.74
C TYR A 237 -24.26 3.51 -10.73
N GLY A 238 -22.95 3.64 -10.95
CA GLY A 238 -22.35 4.61 -11.88
C GLY A 238 -22.39 6.07 -11.43
N GLU A 239 -22.79 6.36 -10.19
CA GLU A 239 -22.69 7.69 -9.60
C GLU A 239 -21.31 7.92 -8.99
N THR A 240 -20.78 9.13 -9.11
CA THR A 240 -19.46 9.49 -8.56
C THR A 240 -19.54 9.87 -7.08
N ASP A 241 -20.69 10.36 -6.63
CA ASP A 241 -20.88 10.96 -5.32
C ASP A 241 -21.94 10.21 -4.51
N PHE A 242 -21.80 10.21 -3.18
CA PHE A 242 -22.81 9.68 -2.27
C PHE A 242 -24.03 10.61 -2.20
N ASN A 243 -25.21 10.04 -2.07
CA ASN A 243 -26.44 10.79 -1.87
C ASN A 243 -26.49 11.46 -0.47
N GLY A 244 -27.53 12.28 -0.22
CA GLY A 244 -27.66 13.11 0.98
C GLY A 244 -27.85 12.41 2.33
N GLY A 245 -27.68 11.09 2.40
CA GLY A 245 -27.78 10.31 3.63
C GLY A 245 -29.22 10.11 4.13
N ILE A 246 -29.53 8.90 4.59
CA ILE A 246 -30.83 8.58 5.22
C ILE A 246 -30.60 8.28 6.70
N ASP A 247 -31.31 8.98 7.57
CA ASP A 247 -31.29 8.72 9.02
C ASP A 247 -31.95 7.37 9.34
N VAL A 248 -31.18 6.44 9.89
CA VAL A 248 -31.62 5.09 10.30
C VAL A 248 -31.64 4.90 11.82
N SER A 249 -31.41 5.95 12.59
CA SER A 249 -31.12 5.89 14.04
C SER A 249 -32.20 5.22 14.88
N ARG A 250 -33.45 5.18 14.39
CA ARG A 250 -34.63 4.63 15.08
C ARG A 250 -35.25 3.43 14.36
N ARG A 251 -34.56 2.83 13.39
CA ARG A 251 -35.05 1.64 12.70
C ARG A 251 -34.73 0.40 13.53
N GLU A 252 -35.51 0.16 14.58
CA GLU A 252 -35.22 -0.87 15.61
C GLU A 252 -34.96 -2.29 15.06
N ALA A 253 -35.50 -2.62 13.89
CA ALA A 253 -35.27 -3.91 13.22
C ALA A 253 -33.90 -4.03 12.54
N GLU A 254 -33.24 -2.90 12.26
CA GLU A 254 -32.03 -2.81 11.44
C GLU A 254 -30.83 -2.22 12.21
N ILE A 255 -31.05 -1.35 13.19
CA ILE A 255 -29.99 -0.64 13.93
C ILE A 255 -29.83 -1.20 15.35
N LYS A 256 -28.59 -1.37 15.78
CA LYS A 256 -28.24 -1.64 17.18
C LYS A 256 -27.20 -0.64 17.66
N TRP A 257 -27.47 -0.02 18.81
CA TRP A 257 -26.56 0.92 19.45
C TRP A 257 -25.76 0.26 20.57
N PHE A 258 -24.51 0.69 20.76
CA PHE A 258 -23.64 0.19 21.82
C PHE A 258 -22.80 1.33 22.38
N SER A 259 -22.58 1.31 23.69
CA SER A 259 -21.56 2.14 24.36
C SER A 259 -20.37 1.25 24.73
N SER A 260 -19.14 1.74 24.53
CA SER A 260 -17.94 1.00 24.95
C SER A 260 -17.78 0.94 26.47
N ASP A 261 -18.44 1.84 27.21
CA ASP A 261 -18.53 1.83 28.67
C ASP A 261 -19.84 2.50 29.12
N GLU A 262 -20.84 1.69 29.49
CA GLU A 262 -22.15 2.16 29.95
C GLU A 262 -22.10 2.90 31.29
N THR A 263 -20.99 2.78 32.05
CA THR A 263 -20.81 3.49 33.32
C THR A 263 -20.43 4.97 33.11
N ILE A 264 -19.86 5.31 31.95
CA ILE A 264 -19.50 6.68 31.54
C ILE A 264 -20.66 7.32 30.78
N ALA A 265 -21.21 6.63 29.77
CA ALA A 265 -22.46 7.04 29.12
C ALA A 265 -23.28 5.82 28.71
N SER A 266 -24.54 5.77 29.15
CA SER A 266 -25.50 4.73 28.80
C SER A 266 -26.24 5.12 27.51
N ILE A 267 -26.59 4.15 26.66
CA ILE A 267 -27.35 4.40 25.42
C ILE A 267 -28.52 3.43 25.27
N GLU A 268 -29.67 3.97 24.89
CA GLU A 268 -30.84 3.16 24.59
C GLU A 268 -30.65 2.42 23.26
N LEU A 269 -30.55 1.08 23.32
CA LEU A 269 -30.18 0.19 22.23
C LEU A 269 -31.04 0.33 20.95
N LYS A 270 -32.28 0.79 21.09
CA LYS A 270 -33.30 0.86 20.03
C LYS A 270 -33.48 2.25 19.42
N THR A 271 -33.20 3.30 20.19
CA THR A 271 -33.51 4.68 19.78
C THR A 271 -32.25 5.51 19.56
N GLY A 272 -31.09 5.08 20.08
CA GLY A 272 -29.85 5.86 20.07
C GLY A 272 -29.87 7.05 21.03
N MET A 273 -30.77 7.06 22.03
CA MET A 273 -30.79 8.10 23.06
C MET A 273 -29.70 7.82 24.09
N LEU A 274 -28.72 8.71 24.17
CA LEU A 274 -27.59 8.60 25.08
C LEU A 274 -27.80 9.46 26.32
N LYS A 275 -27.35 8.98 27.49
CA LYS A 275 -27.32 9.69 28.77
C LYS A 275 -25.92 9.65 29.36
N ALA A 276 -25.40 10.82 29.73
CA ALA A 276 -24.11 10.95 30.39
C ALA A 276 -24.22 10.56 31.88
N GLU A 277 -23.45 9.57 32.34
CA GLU A 277 -23.55 9.01 33.68
C GLU A 277 -22.38 9.41 34.59
N SER A 278 -21.14 9.39 34.09
CA SER A 278 -19.95 9.78 34.87
C SER A 278 -18.84 10.36 34.00
N PRO A 279 -17.89 11.16 34.56
CA PRO A 279 -16.82 11.78 33.79
C PRO A 279 -15.92 10.74 33.11
N GLY A 280 -15.63 10.95 31.83
CA GLY A 280 -14.81 10.05 31.04
C GLY A 280 -15.07 10.20 29.54
N THR A 281 -14.33 9.46 28.72
CA THR A 281 -14.52 9.44 27.27
C THR A 281 -14.88 8.03 26.84
N VAL A 282 -15.95 7.92 26.05
CA VAL A 282 -16.49 6.65 25.58
C VAL A 282 -16.82 6.75 24.09
N THR A 283 -16.64 5.65 23.36
CA THR A 283 -17.10 5.53 21.97
C THR A 283 -18.48 4.89 21.94
N VAL A 284 -19.35 5.44 21.11
CA VAL A 284 -20.71 4.96 20.87
C VAL A 284 -20.78 4.44 19.44
N ARG A 285 -21.12 3.17 19.28
CA ARG A 285 -21.22 2.50 17.99
C ARG A 285 -22.67 2.35 17.57
N ALA A 286 -22.95 2.62 16.30
CA ALA A 286 -24.16 2.12 15.65
C ALA A 286 -23.78 1.01 14.68
N ILE A 287 -24.44 -0.13 14.77
CA ILE A 287 -24.33 -1.24 13.82
C ILE A 287 -25.63 -1.30 13.04
N TRP A 288 -25.56 -1.03 11.74
CA TRP A 288 -26.70 -1.15 10.84
C TRP A 288 -26.58 -2.45 10.06
N ASN A 289 -27.61 -3.28 10.17
CA ASN A 289 -27.76 -4.53 9.45
C ASN A 289 -29.17 -4.63 8.87
N ASN A 290 -29.29 -4.52 7.55
CA ASN A 290 -30.58 -4.67 6.85
C ASN A 290 -30.74 -6.02 6.15
N GLY A 291 -29.88 -7.00 6.47
CA GLY A 291 -29.82 -8.32 5.85
C GLY A 291 -28.87 -8.41 4.65
N THR A 292 -28.64 -7.30 3.93
CA THR A 292 -27.71 -7.27 2.78
C THR A 292 -26.40 -6.57 3.15
N TYR A 293 -26.50 -5.44 3.85
CA TYR A 293 -25.37 -4.64 4.32
C TYR A 293 -25.23 -4.81 5.83
N LEU A 294 -23.99 -4.97 6.29
CA LEU A 294 -23.57 -4.94 7.68
C LEU A 294 -22.44 -3.90 7.79
N ILE A 295 -22.78 -2.70 8.26
CA ILE A 295 -21.82 -1.60 8.40
C ILE A 295 -21.93 -0.97 9.78
N SER A 296 -20.82 -0.45 10.29
CA SER A 296 -20.79 0.22 11.59
C SER A 296 -19.82 1.38 11.63
N ASP A 297 -20.18 2.40 12.40
CA ASP A 297 -19.34 3.56 12.67
C ASP A 297 -19.51 3.99 14.14
N THR A 298 -18.62 4.86 14.61
CA THR A 298 -18.58 5.30 16.01
C THR A 298 -18.49 6.81 16.13
N ALA A 299 -19.18 7.36 17.13
CA ALA A 299 -18.95 8.72 17.62
C ALA A 299 -18.27 8.70 18.99
N THR A 300 -17.44 9.70 19.25
CA THR A 300 -16.76 9.89 20.53
C THR A 300 -17.56 10.83 21.43
N ILE A 301 -17.87 10.37 22.63
CA ILE A 301 -18.59 11.12 23.65
C ILE A 301 -17.66 11.38 24.83
N THR A 302 -17.52 12.65 25.22
CA THR A 302 -16.75 13.03 26.41
C THR A 302 -17.70 13.62 27.44
N VAL A 303 -17.78 13.01 28.62
CA VAL A 303 -18.58 13.48 29.74
C VAL A 303 -17.70 14.28 30.70
N THR A 304 -18.12 15.48 31.04
CA THR A 304 -17.36 16.46 31.83
C THR A 304 -18.14 16.94 33.05
N SER A 305 -17.45 17.38 34.10
CA SER A 305 -18.04 18.05 35.28
C SER A 305 -17.98 19.58 35.13
N GLU A 306 -18.97 20.30 35.66
CA GLU A 306 -19.03 21.78 35.60
C GLU A 306 -17.91 22.47 36.43
N PRO A 307 -17.45 23.69 36.04
CA PRO A 307 -16.54 24.52 36.86
C PRO A 307 -17.20 24.98 38.17
N GLY A 308 -16.41 25.12 39.25
CA GLY A 308 -16.92 25.53 40.57
C GLY A 308 -15.96 25.20 41.72
N LEU A 309 -16.33 25.62 42.94
CA LEU A 309 -15.57 25.36 44.17
C LEU A 309 -16.33 24.37 45.06
N VAL A 310 -15.75 23.19 45.29
CA VAL A 310 -16.34 22.14 46.14
C VAL A 310 -15.61 22.07 47.48
N VAL A 311 -16.35 21.99 48.58
CA VAL A 311 -15.81 21.89 49.94
C VAL A 311 -15.90 20.46 50.45
N ASN A 312 -14.75 19.84 50.66
CA ASN A 312 -14.64 18.50 51.23
C ASN A 312 -14.35 18.62 52.74
N LEU A 313 -15.23 18.06 53.56
CA LEU A 313 -15.11 18.05 55.02
C LEU A 313 -14.94 16.61 55.53
N PRO A 314 -14.05 16.36 56.50
CA PRO A 314 -13.94 15.08 57.19
C PRO A 314 -15.07 14.88 58.21
N ASN A 315 -15.34 13.63 58.58
CA ASN A 315 -16.33 13.29 59.61
C ASN A 315 -15.92 13.85 60.99
N ALA A 316 -16.86 14.49 61.70
CA ALA A 316 -16.60 15.11 62.99
C ALA A 316 -17.40 14.45 64.13
N CYS A 317 -16.69 13.97 65.16
CA CYS A 317 -17.29 13.50 66.41
C CYS A 317 -17.06 14.53 67.52
N LYS A 318 -17.99 14.58 68.49
CA LYS A 318 -17.88 15.45 69.67
C LYS A 318 -16.56 15.28 70.45
N ALA A 319 -15.97 14.07 70.43
CA ALA A 319 -14.76 13.71 71.16
C ALA A 319 -13.43 13.95 70.41
N ASN A 320 -13.45 14.51 69.19
CA ASN A 320 -12.23 14.76 68.43
C ASN A 320 -11.36 15.84 69.11
N THR A 321 -10.19 15.46 69.65
CA THR A 321 -9.25 16.38 70.33
C THR A 321 -8.18 16.97 69.41
N THR A 322 -8.04 16.46 68.18
CA THR A 322 -7.13 16.97 67.15
C THR A 322 -7.89 17.76 66.07
N PRO A 323 -7.39 18.94 65.62
CA PRO A 323 -8.01 19.70 64.54
C PRO A 323 -8.14 18.88 63.25
N LEU A 324 -9.31 18.92 62.63
CA LEU A 324 -9.62 18.26 61.36
C LEU A 324 -9.28 19.17 60.18
N GLN A 325 -8.86 18.64 59.03
CA GLN A 325 -8.49 19.46 57.87
C GLN A 325 -9.63 19.51 56.84
N ALA A 326 -10.09 20.71 56.49
CA ALA A 326 -10.94 20.94 55.33
C ALA A 326 -10.10 21.11 54.06
N GLU A 327 -10.63 20.67 52.92
CA GLU A 327 -10.05 20.87 51.60
C GLU A 327 -11.08 21.50 50.67
N ALA A 328 -10.72 22.60 50.00
CA ALA A 328 -11.50 23.17 48.92
C ALA A 328 -10.89 22.75 47.58
N VAL A 329 -11.69 22.20 46.68
CA VAL A 329 -11.26 21.83 45.33
C VAL A 329 -11.83 22.84 44.35
N LEU A 330 -10.94 23.66 43.78
CA LEU A 330 -11.28 24.67 42.78
C LEU A 330 -11.11 24.08 41.38
N THR A 331 -12.20 24.02 40.61
CA THR A 331 -12.15 23.72 39.18
C THR A 331 -12.32 25.02 38.41
N LYS A 332 -11.26 25.47 37.73
CA LYS A 332 -11.27 26.72 36.94
C LYS A 332 -12.06 26.57 35.63
N PRO A 333 -12.44 27.67 34.94
CA PRO A 333 -13.09 27.62 33.63
C PRO A 333 -12.30 26.89 32.54
N ASP A 334 -10.96 26.87 32.65
CA ASP A 334 -10.05 26.09 31.79
C ASP A 334 -9.97 24.59 32.16
N ARG A 335 -10.77 24.17 33.14
CA ARG A 335 -10.89 22.79 33.68
C ARG A 335 -9.65 22.28 34.40
N SER A 336 -8.70 23.15 34.76
CA SER A 336 -7.64 22.80 35.70
C SER A 336 -8.19 22.68 37.13
N VAL A 337 -7.84 21.59 37.81
CA VAL A 337 -8.30 21.27 39.17
C VAL A 337 -7.19 21.56 40.17
N HIS A 338 -7.49 22.37 41.17
CA HIS A 338 -6.55 22.79 42.21
C HIS A 338 -7.11 22.43 43.58
N LYS A 339 -6.40 21.60 44.34
CA LYS A 339 -6.74 21.27 45.72
C LYS A 339 -6.12 22.30 46.66
N LEU A 340 -6.96 22.96 47.45
CA LEU A 340 -6.59 24.09 48.28
C LEU A 340 -6.98 23.82 49.74
N THR A 341 -5.99 23.63 50.60
CA THR A 341 -6.19 23.59 52.06
C THR A 341 -5.98 24.98 52.68
N ALA A 342 -4.99 25.73 52.19
CA ALA A 342 -4.72 27.13 52.54
C ALA A 342 -4.21 27.92 51.32
N HIS A 343 -4.73 29.13 51.07
CA HIS A 343 -4.27 30.01 50.00
C HIS A 343 -4.59 31.49 50.32
N PRO A 344 -3.75 32.49 49.94
CA PRO A 344 -4.01 33.91 50.26
C PRO A 344 -5.33 34.48 49.73
N LYS A 345 -5.88 33.84 48.69
CA LYS A 345 -7.14 34.22 48.02
C LYS A 345 -8.33 33.34 48.42
N LEU A 346 -8.14 32.40 49.34
CA LEU A 346 -9.17 31.50 49.86
C LEU A 346 -9.55 31.94 51.27
N THR A 347 -10.85 32.09 51.53
CA THR A 347 -11.38 32.41 52.86
C THR A 347 -12.35 31.32 53.32
N TRP A 348 -12.29 31.01 54.62
CA TRP A 348 -13.11 29.98 55.27
C TRP A 348 -14.00 30.61 56.34
N GLN A 349 -15.26 30.16 56.43
CA GLN A 349 -16.22 30.65 57.42
C GLN A 349 -17.10 29.51 57.95
N SER A 350 -17.38 29.51 59.27
CA SER A 350 -18.37 28.63 59.90
C SER A 350 -19.62 29.43 60.25
N SER A 351 -20.80 28.95 59.86
CA SER A 351 -22.07 29.63 60.16
C SER A 351 -22.47 29.56 61.64
N ASN A 352 -21.97 28.57 62.38
CA ASN A 352 -22.15 28.44 63.83
C ASN A 352 -20.82 28.07 64.54
N PRO A 353 -20.00 29.07 64.89
CA PRO A 353 -18.73 28.88 65.59
C PRO A 353 -18.81 28.19 66.96
N ALA A 354 -20.00 28.13 67.57
CA ALA A 354 -20.20 27.45 68.85
C ALA A 354 -20.21 25.91 68.71
N VAL A 355 -20.47 25.37 67.50
CA VAL A 355 -20.43 23.92 67.20
C VAL A 355 -19.03 23.51 66.71
N ALA A 356 -18.50 24.24 65.72
CA ALA A 356 -17.12 24.09 65.25
C ALA A 356 -16.59 25.40 64.63
N THR A 357 -15.33 25.71 64.88
CA THR A 357 -14.60 26.86 64.29
C THR A 357 -13.65 26.41 63.21
N ILE A 358 -13.45 27.19 62.14
CA ILE A 358 -12.47 26.92 61.07
C ILE A 358 -11.44 28.05 60.96
N GLY A 359 -10.17 27.71 60.89
CA GLY A 359 -9.05 28.64 60.69
C GLY A 359 -8.81 28.98 59.22
N ALA A 360 -8.01 30.03 58.96
CA ALA A 360 -7.66 30.44 57.59
C ALA A 360 -6.82 29.39 56.82
N ASP A 361 -6.21 28.45 57.53
CA ASP A 361 -5.49 27.29 56.99
C ASP A 361 -6.40 26.07 56.74
N GLY A 362 -7.72 26.24 56.86
CA GLY A 362 -8.70 25.18 56.65
C GLY A 362 -8.83 24.21 57.83
N LYS A 363 -8.19 24.46 58.99
CA LYS A 363 -8.30 23.56 60.16
C LYS A 363 -9.56 23.83 60.96
N ILE A 364 -10.35 22.78 61.17
CA ILE A 364 -11.59 22.74 61.92
C ILE A 364 -11.33 22.25 63.34
N THR A 365 -11.82 23.00 64.32
CA THR A 365 -11.82 22.60 65.74
C THR A 365 -13.27 22.47 66.22
N THR A 366 -13.68 21.28 66.64
CA THR A 366 -15.00 21.03 67.22
C THR A 366 -15.02 21.54 68.67
N LYS A 367 -16.18 22.05 69.14
CA LYS A 367 -16.30 22.66 70.49
C LYS A 367 -17.03 21.76 71.49
N GLY A 368 -17.15 20.47 71.20
CA GLY A 368 -17.76 19.49 72.10
C GLY A 368 -19.29 19.53 72.17
N ILE A 369 -19.96 20.23 71.25
CA ILE A 369 -21.43 20.34 71.16
C ILE A 369 -21.92 19.53 69.97
N VAL A 370 -22.91 18.65 70.18
CA VAL A 370 -23.58 17.90 69.10
C VAL A 370 -24.51 18.85 68.36
N GLY A 371 -24.38 18.93 67.04
CA GLY A 371 -25.12 19.86 66.21
C GLY A 371 -24.51 19.96 64.81
N SER A 372 -25.09 20.78 63.94
CA SER A 372 -24.56 21.04 62.60
C SER A 372 -24.11 22.49 62.44
N THR A 373 -23.08 22.70 61.63
CA THR A 373 -22.65 24.03 61.17
C THR A 373 -22.30 23.96 59.69
N THR A 374 -22.55 25.02 58.94
CA THR A 374 -22.17 25.10 57.52
C THR A 374 -20.80 25.73 57.41
N ILE A 375 -19.86 25.01 56.79
CA ILE A 375 -18.54 25.53 56.44
C ILE A 375 -18.61 26.05 55.01
N LYS A 376 -18.24 27.33 54.83
CA LYS A 376 -18.18 28.01 53.54
C LYS A 376 -16.71 28.26 53.18
N ALA A 377 -16.33 27.89 51.97
CA ALA A 377 -15.11 28.34 51.30
C ALA A 377 -15.47 29.37 50.23
N HIS A 378 -14.69 30.44 50.14
CA HIS A 378 -14.82 31.44 49.08
C HIS A 378 -13.45 31.76 48.52
N PHE A 379 -13.26 31.46 47.23
CA PHE A 379 -12.05 31.75 46.49
C PHE A 379 -12.29 32.96 45.58
N LEU A 380 -11.61 34.07 45.86
CA LEU A 380 -11.76 35.33 45.13
C LEU A 380 -10.42 35.78 44.53
N ASP A 381 -10.33 35.75 43.22
CA ASP A 381 -9.19 36.27 42.45
C ASP A 381 -9.65 37.30 41.42
N SER A 382 -9.76 38.55 41.86
CA SER A 382 -10.22 39.67 41.02
C SER A 382 -9.35 39.91 39.79
N ALA A 383 -8.07 39.51 39.82
CA ALA A 383 -7.17 39.63 38.66
C ALA A 383 -7.47 38.57 37.57
N GLN A 384 -8.03 37.42 37.95
CA GLN A 384 -8.44 36.34 37.04
C GLN A 384 -9.96 36.29 36.83
N GLN A 385 -10.72 37.24 37.38
CA GLN A 385 -12.20 37.27 37.38
C GLN A 385 -12.85 36.00 37.93
N LEU A 386 -12.22 35.36 38.93
CA LEU A 386 -12.76 34.17 39.60
C LEU A 386 -13.39 34.57 40.95
N ASP A 387 -14.66 34.23 41.14
CA ASP A 387 -15.41 34.43 42.38
C ASP A 387 -16.27 33.19 42.63
N GLU A 388 -15.65 32.16 43.18
CA GLU A 388 -16.26 30.84 43.34
C GLU A 388 -16.47 30.50 44.81
N GLN A 389 -17.65 29.98 45.16
CA GLN A 389 -18.05 29.71 46.53
C GLN A 389 -18.60 28.29 46.66
N GLY A 390 -18.14 27.59 47.70
CA GLY A 390 -18.61 26.26 48.05
C GLY A 390 -19.06 26.23 49.51
N THR A 391 -20.14 25.53 49.80
CA THR A 391 -20.60 25.30 51.17
C THR A 391 -20.83 23.82 51.40
N GLN A 392 -20.49 23.35 52.60
CA GLN A 392 -20.76 21.98 53.02
C GLN A 392 -21.17 21.99 54.49
N VAL A 393 -22.17 21.18 54.83
CA VAL A 393 -22.63 21.04 56.22
C VAL A 393 -21.70 20.06 56.95
N LEU A 394 -21.14 20.51 58.07
CA LEU A 394 -20.43 19.69 59.03
C LEU A 394 -21.39 19.28 60.14
N GLU A 395 -21.72 17.99 60.22
CA GLU A 395 -22.45 17.43 61.35
C GLU A 395 -21.47 16.90 62.41
N VAL A 396 -21.58 17.42 63.64
CA VAL A 396 -20.82 16.91 64.81
C VAL A 396 -21.74 15.98 65.59
N LYS A 397 -21.47 14.67 65.53
CA LYS A 397 -22.31 13.61 66.15
C LYS A 397 -21.72 13.11 67.48
N ASP A 398 -22.59 12.53 68.31
CA ASP A 398 -22.17 11.77 69.50
C ASP A 398 -21.87 10.33 69.08
N CYS A 399 -20.60 9.92 69.19
CA CYS A 399 -20.10 8.70 68.56
C CYS A 399 -19.99 7.52 69.55
N THR A 400 -20.79 7.51 70.63
CA THR A 400 -20.77 6.45 71.64
C THR A 400 -21.96 5.48 71.55
N ASN A 401 -21.63 4.21 71.25
CA ASN A 401 -22.22 2.91 71.67
C ASN A 401 -23.18 2.08 70.75
N ASN A 402 -22.62 0.94 70.32
CA ASN A 402 -23.03 -0.49 70.45
C ASN A 402 -24.18 -1.19 69.67
N GLY A 403 -23.82 -2.37 69.11
CA GLY A 403 -24.62 -3.62 69.04
C GLY A 403 -24.63 -4.30 67.64
N GLY A 404 -24.34 -5.59 67.40
CA GLY A 404 -24.04 -6.74 68.25
C GLY A 404 -23.78 -8.03 67.41
N GLY A 405 -23.41 -9.12 68.07
CA GLY A 405 -23.26 -10.47 67.48
C GLY A 405 -22.70 -11.45 68.52
N GLY A 406 -23.45 -12.52 68.81
CA GLY A 406 -23.23 -13.42 69.95
C GLY A 406 -22.71 -14.83 69.63
N ASN A 407 -22.41 -15.51 70.75
CA ASN A 407 -22.27 -16.95 71.02
C ASN A 407 -21.18 -17.78 70.30
N ASP A 408 -20.19 -18.29 71.05
CA ASP A 408 -20.27 -19.55 71.82
C ASP A 408 -18.93 -19.86 72.55
N GLY A 409 -19.01 -20.47 73.75
CA GLY A 409 -17.94 -21.33 74.31
C GLY A 409 -17.21 -20.92 75.61
N ASP A 410 -17.81 -21.26 76.76
CA ASP A 410 -17.29 -21.69 78.10
C ASP A 410 -15.75 -21.91 78.33
N PRO A 411 -15.15 -21.90 79.56
CA PRO A 411 -15.68 -21.70 80.93
C PRO A 411 -14.91 -20.74 81.88
N GLY A 412 -15.65 -20.17 82.86
CA GLY A 412 -15.27 -20.10 84.28
C GLY A 412 -14.17 -19.13 84.79
N GLY A 413 -14.51 -18.31 85.80
CA GLY A 413 -13.51 -17.77 86.75
C GLY A 413 -13.87 -16.47 87.45
N ASP A 414 -14.49 -16.58 88.63
CA ASP A 414 -14.74 -15.55 89.65
C ASP A 414 -13.48 -14.70 90.00
N PRO A 415 -13.49 -13.34 89.94
CA PRO A 415 -12.31 -12.51 90.19
C PRO A 415 -12.02 -12.24 91.68
N ALA A 416 -12.51 -13.06 92.60
CA ALA A 416 -12.37 -12.82 94.03
C ALA A 416 -11.02 -13.28 94.66
N ASN A 417 -10.10 -13.92 93.91
CA ASN A 417 -8.83 -14.45 94.48
C ASN A 417 -7.64 -14.48 93.50
N ALA A 418 -7.44 -13.45 92.65
CA ALA A 418 -6.30 -13.39 91.73
C ALA A 418 -5.08 -12.67 92.36
N CYS A 419 -3.89 -13.27 92.28
CA CYS A 419 -2.63 -12.64 92.73
C CYS A 419 -2.33 -11.35 91.95
N PRO A 420 -1.79 -10.27 92.55
CA PRO A 420 -1.29 -9.12 91.80
C PRO A 420 -0.15 -9.52 90.86
N VAL A 421 -0.25 -9.10 89.58
CA VAL A 421 0.75 -9.39 88.54
C VAL A 421 1.29 -8.09 87.93
N THR A 422 2.60 -8.02 87.74
CA THR A 422 3.26 -6.92 87.02
C THR A 422 4.07 -7.47 85.84
N ILE A 423 3.83 -6.96 84.63
CA ILE A 423 4.58 -7.29 83.41
C ILE A 423 5.63 -6.19 83.20
N SER A 424 6.92 -6.54 83.16
CA SER A 424 7.97 -5.57 82.86
C SER A 424 7.86 -5.10 81.41
N PRO A 425 8.25 -3.84 81.09
CA PRO A 425 8.41 -3.43 79.71
C PRO A 425 9.36 -4.38 78.95
N PRO A 426 9.07 -4.71 77.69
CA PRO A 426 9.91 -5.61 76.93
C PRO A 426 11.21 -4.90 76.51
N SER A 427 12.31 -5.64 76.56
CA SER A 427 13.61 -5.24 76.02
C SER A 427 13.79 -5.81 74.61
N ARG A 428 14.34 -4.98 73.71
CA ARG A 428 14.65 -5.37 72.34
C ARG A 428 15.87 -6.28 72.32
N GLY A 429 15.71 -7.48 71.77
CA GLY A 429 16.74 -8.49 71.58
C GLY A 429 17.15 -8.65 70.12
N THR A 430 17.30 -9.90 69.68
CA THR A 430 17.76 -10.24 68.33
C THR A 430 16.83 -9.72 67.24
N VAL A 431 17.43 -9.22 66.15
CA VAL A 431 16.74 -8.74 64.96
C VAL A 431 16.92 -9.76 63.82
N ILE A 432 15.86 -10.08 63.11
CA ILE A 432 15.89 -10.84 61.86
C ILE A 432 15.43 -9.91 60.73
N GLU A 433 16.32 -9.66 59.78
CA GLU A 433 16.03 -8.83 58.61
C GLU A 433 16.37 -9.56 57.32
N ALA A 434 15.58 -9.31 56.28
CA ALA A 434 15.87 -9.72 54.91
C ALA A 434 15.26 -8.70 53.94
N SER A 435 15.91 -8.51 52.80
CA SER A 435 15.52 -7.52 51.80
C SER A 435 15.89 -8.00 50.39
N VAL A 436 14.93 -7.88 49.47
CA VAL A 436 15.07 -8.08 48.02
C VAL A 436 14.35 -6.91 47.35
N ILE A 437 15.06 -5.79 47.20
CA ILE A 437 14.52 -4.55 46.64
C ILE A 437 15.08 -4.27 45.23
N ASP A 438 16.17 -4.93 44.81
CA ASP A 438 16.63 -4.89 43.41
C ASP A 438 15.75 -5.81 42.52
N PRO A 439 15.00 -5.25 41.56
CA PRO A 439 14.10 -6.01 40.70
C PRO A 439 14.77 -6.74 39.53
N SER A 440 16.10 -6.61 39.35
CA SER A 440 16.88 -7.35 38.34
C SER A 440 16.37 -7.18 36.90
N LEU A 441 16.24 -5.92 36.48
CA LEU A 441 15.53 -5.52 35.25
C LEU A 441 16.27 -5.88 33.97
N ARG A 442 15.50 -6.30 32.96
CA ARG A 442 15.91 -6.39 31.57
C ARG A 442 14.78 -5.90 30.68
N GLY A 443 15.10 -5.15 29.63
CA GLY A 443 14.10 -4.65 28.69
C GLY A 443 14.61 -4.69 27.26
N VAL A 444 13.71 -4.96 26.32
CA VAL A 444 13.98 -4.91 24.88
C VAL A 444 12.84 -4.24 24.14
N LEU A 445 13.18 -3.57 23.04
CA LEU A 445 12.23 -3.04 22.06
C LEU A 445 12.71 -3.48 20.67
N LYS A 446 12.10 -4.51 20.08
CA LYS A 446 12.60 -5.16 18.86
C LYS A 446 11.51 -5.30 17.79
N ALA A 447 11.87 -5.75 16.60
CA ALA A 447 10.99 -5.84 15.43
C ALA A 447 10.03 -7.05 15.50
N ASP A 448 8.91 -6.93 14.80
CA ASP A 448 7.99 -8.01 14.47
C ASP A 448 7.50 -8.80 15.71
N ASP A 449 7.46 -10.12 15.59
CA ASP A 449 7.16 -11.05 16.66
C ASP A 449 8.45 -11.58 17.30
N ARG A 450 8.45 -11.67 18.64
CA ARG A 450 9.56 -12.16 19.47
C ARG A 450 10.08 -13.52 18.97
N GLY A 451 11.36 -13.59 18.63
CA GLY A 451 12.03 -14.81 18.15
C GLY A 451 11.97 -15.04 16.65
N SER A 452 11.31 -14.15 15.90
CA SER A 452 11.22 -14.18 14.43
C SER A 452 11.43 -12.80 13.82
N GLU A 453 12.30 -11.98 14.45
CA GLU A 453 12.58 -10.62 14.03
C GLU A 453 13.20 -10.60 12.62
N LYS A 454 12.51 -9.97 11.66
CA LYS A 454 13.02 -9.82 10.28
C LYS A 454 14.05 -8.70 10.20
N PHE A 455 13.84 -7.66 11.01
CA PHE A 455 14.68 -6.47 11.07
C PHE A 455 15.51 -6.43 12.35
N ASP A 456 16.80 -6.09 12.20
CA ASP A 456 17.59 -5.63 13.34
C ASP A 456 17.31 -4.14 13.57
N VAL A 457 16.44 -3.84 14.54
CA VAL A 457 16.04 -2.47 14.89
C VAL A 457 17.21 -1.56 15.24
N THR A 458 18.37 -2.09 15.66
CA THR A 458 19.54 -1.25 15.95
C THR A 458 20.19 -0.73 14.66
N ARG A 459 20.03 -1.48 13.56
CA ARG A 459 20.53 -1.16 12.22
C ARG A 459 19.53 -0.37 11.40
N GLY A 460 18.26 -0.80 11.41
CA GLY A 460 17.20 -0.19 10.63
C GLY A 460 15.92 -1.00 10.71
N ILE A 461 14.79 -0.32 10.90
CA ILE A 461 13.45 -0.87 10.70
C ILE A 461 12.62 0.17 9.93
N PRO A 462 11.88 -0.22 8.88
CA PRO A 462 11.00 0.67 8.16
C PRO A 462 9.83 1.17 9.01
N THR A 463 9.26 2.31 8.64
CA THR A 463 7.91 2.63 9.07
C THR A 463 6.89 1.60 8.57
N SER A 464 5.72 1.53 9.19
CA SER A 464 4.67 0.54 8.90
C SER A 464 5.05 -0.92 9.18
N GLU A 465 6.20 -1.16 9.80
CA GLU A 465 6.55 -2.41 10.48
C GLU A 465 6.22 -2.33 11.97
N ASP A 466 6.08 -3.50 12.59
CA ASP A 466 5.71 -3.62 13.99
C ASP A 466 6.93 -3.73 14.90
N LEU A 467 6.80 -3.19 16.10
CA LEU A 467 7.69 -3.45 17.22
C LEU A 467 6.99 -4.29 18.29
N TYR A 468 7.79 -4.90 19.15
CA TYR A 468 7.35 -5.42 20.44
C TYR A 468 8.23 -4.90 21.57
N ALA A 469 7.60 -4.63 22.71
CA ALA A 469 8.27 -4.25 23.95
C ALA A 469 8.12 -5.38 24.96
N ASN A 470 9.22 -5.75 25.62
CA ASN A 470 9.22 -6.79 26.66
C ASN A 470 10.10 -6.34 27.81
N VAL A 471 9.58 -6.45 29.04
CA VAL A 471 10.34 -6.21 30.27
C VAL A 471 10.31 -7.46 31.16
N LEU A 472 11.46 -7.84 31.71
CA LEU A 472 11.58 -8.90 32.71
C LEU A 472 12.04 -8.28 34.03
N ALA A 473 11.39 -8.70 35.11
CA ALA A 473 11.68 -8.24 36.46
C ALA A 473 11.27 -9.32 37.48
N LYS A 474 11.60 -9.12 38.76
CA LYS A 474 11.12 -10.01 39.83
C LYS A 474 9.61 -9.88 40.04
N GLU A 475 8.93 -10.98 40.33
CA GLU A 475 7.47 -11.00 40.53
C GLU A 475 7.00 -10.13 41.72
N TYR A 476 7.81 -10.00 42.76
CA TYR A 476 7.59 -9.07 43.87
C TYR A 476 8.91 -8.66 44.50
N LEU A 477 8.86 -7.61 45.31
CA LEU A 477 9.97 -7.14 46.13
C LEU A 477 9.54 -7.16 47.59
N PHE A 478 10.48 -7.30 48.51
CA PHE A 478 10.16 -7.19 49.93
C PHE A 478 11.34 -6.70 50.76
N GLN A 479 11.03 -6.14 51.91
CA GLN A 479 11.97 -5.99 53.00
C GLN A 479 11.24 -6.09 54.33
N HIS A 480 11.87 -6.70 55.33
CA HIS A 480 11.27 -6.84 56.64
C HIS A 480 12.30 -6.80 57.76
N ARG A 481 11.84 -6.49 58.96
CA ARG A 481 12.59 -6.52 60.20
C ARG A 481 11.71 -7.04 61.34
N TRP A 482 12.05 -8.21 61.86
CA TRP A 482 11.42 -8.83 63.02
C TRP A 482 12.30 -8.63 64.24
N VAL A 483 11.74 -8.22 65.37
CA VAL A 483 12.51 -7.98 66.60
C VAL A 483 11.99 -8.91 67.69
N ASN A 484 12.91 -9.64 68.33
CA ASN A 484 12.58 -10.43 69.51
C ASN A 484 12.46 -9.49 70.72
N MET A 485 11.34 -9.58 71.42
CA MET A 485 10.99 -8.80 72.60
C MET A 485 11.02 -9.72 73.82
N THR A 486 11.87 -9.41 74.79
CA THR A 486 12.05 -10.24 76.00
C THR A 486 11.83 -9.45 77.28
N GLY A 487 11.26 -10.08 78.30
CA GLY A 487 11.05 -9.45 79.60
C GLY A 487 10.59 -10.46 80.65
N THR A 488 10.01 -9.97 81.73
CA THR A 488 9.58 -10.81 82.86
C THR A 488 8.19 -10.42 83.36
N VAL A 489 7.40 -11.43 83.74
CA VAL A 489 6.17 -11.29 84.52
C VAL A 489 6.50 -11.63 85.98
N THR A 490 6.18 -10.73 86.91
CA THR A 490 6.35 -10.95 88.35
C THR A 490 4.99 -11.12 89.00
N TYR A 491 4.78 -12.28 89.64
CA TYR A 491 3.59 -12.64 90.39
C TYR A 491 3.86 -12.41 91.88
N THR A 492 2.95 -11.69 92.55
CA THR A 492 2.99 -11.54 94.01
C THR A 492 2.00 -12.53 94.62
N VAL A 493 2.48 -13.72 95.01
CA VAL A 493 1.64 -14.81 95.48
C VAL A 493 1.52 -14.73 97.01
N PRO A 494 0.31 -14.49 97.56
CA PRO A 494 0.10 -14.65 99.00
C PRO A 494 0.12 -16.14 99.34
N VAL A 495 1.02 -16.54 100.25
CA VAL A 495 1.07 -17.89 100.80
C VAL A 495 0.63 -17.81 102.26
N LYS A 496 -0.52 -18.41 102.59
CA LYS A 496 -1.06 -18.43 103.94
C LYS A 496 -0.62 -19.68 104.70
N ARG A 497 -0.34 -19.48 105.99
CA ARG A 497 0.00 -20.55 106.94
C ARG A 497 -0.38 -20.08 108.33
N VAL A 498 -1.02 -20.94 109.10
CA VAL A 498 -1.27 -20.67 110.53
C VAL A 498 -0.41 -21.61 111.36
N TYR A 499 0.40 -21.03 112.25
CA TYR A 499 1.18 -21.80 113.22
C TYR A 499 0.42 -21.87 114.54
N HIS A 500 -0.12 -23.03 114.84
CA HIS A 500 -0.80 -23.28 116.10
C HIS A 500 0.25 -23.63 117.16
N LYS A 501 0.59 -22.65 118.00
CA LYS A 501 1.60 -22.79 119.04
C LYS A 501 0.95 -23.24 120.34
N THR A 502 1.56 -24.21 121.02
CA THR A 502 1.09 -24.69 122.33
C THR A 502 2.25 -24.73 123.33
N TRP A 503 2.06 -24.16 124.53
CA TRP A 503 3.02 -24.20 125.64
C TRP A 503 2.33 -24.20 127.01
N THR A 504 3.00 -24.66 128.07
CA THR A 504 2.42 -24.73 129.41
C THR A 504 3.26 -23.93 130.41
N ILE A 505 2.65 -22.91 131.05
CA ILE A 505 3.30 -22.13 132.11
C ILE A 505 3.31 -22.98 133.40
N PRO A 506 4.47 -23.34 133.97
CA PRO A 506 4.53 -24.16 135.18
C PRO A 506 3.93 -23.42 136.38
N GLY A 507 3.00 -24.07 137.07
CA GLY A 507 2.39 -23.57 138.31
C GLY A 507 3.29 -23.67 139.53
N ARG A 508 3.01 -22.91 140.60
CA ARG A 508 3.77 -22.95 141.86
C ARG A 508 3.09 -23.85 142.89
N ALA A 509 3.86 -24.69 143.58
CA ALA A 509 3.34 -25.52 144.67
C ALA A 509 2.97 -24.68 145.90
N SER A 510 1.95 -25.11 146.65
CA SER A 510 1.47 -24.52 147.91
C SER A 510 2.59 -24.40 148.96
N SER A 511 2.67 -23.26 149.67
CA SER A 511 3.71 -22.96 150.67
C SER A 511 3.27 -23.11 152.13
N GLY A 512 2.17 -23.79 152.42
CA GLY A 512 1.68 -24.06 153.78
C GLY A 512 0.31 -23.42 154.09
N GLU A 513 -0.26 -23.78 155.26
CA GLU A 513 -1.63 -23.47 155.69
C GLU A 513 -2.04 -22.00 155.42
N GLY A 514 -2.79 -21.79 154.33
CA GLY A 514 -3.29 -20.49 153.89
C GLY A 514 -3.08 -20.14 152.40
N ASP A 515 -2.20 -20.84 151.67
CA ASP A 515 -1.90 -20.56 150.26
C ASP A 515 -1.94 -21.85 149.39
N PRO A 516 -2.95 -22.07 148.52
CA PRO A 516 -3.12 -23.32 147.77
C PRO A 516 -2.12 -23.53 146.61
N GLY A 517 -1.21 -22.58 146.34
CA GLY A 517 -0.39 -22.63 145.13
C GLY A 517 -1.22 -22.36 143.87
N THR A 518 -0.58 -22.35 142.69
CA THR A 518 -1.25 -22.14 141.40
C THR A 518 -0.99 -23.34 140.48
N PRO A 519 -2.01 -23.91 139.82
CA PRO A 519 -1.82 -25.01 138.87
C PRO A 519 -1.14 -24.53 137.57
N PRO A 520 -0.49 -25.42 136.80
CA PRO A 520 0.07 -25.09 135.48
C PRO A 520 -1.02 -24.63 134.51
N GLU A 521 -0.76 -23.57 133.77
CA GLU A 521 -1.69 -23.01 132.78
C GLU A 521 -1.27 -23.37 131.35
N PRO A 522 -2.03 -24.20 130.62
CA PRO A 522 -1.82 -24.39 129.19
C PRO A 522 -2.19 -23.10 128.44
N ARG A 523 -1.34 -22.74 127.47
CA ARG A 523 -1.48 -21.59 126.58
C ARG A 523 -1.40 -22.08 125.16
N GLU A 524 -2.34 -21.62 124.34
CA GLU A 524 -2.35 -21.83 122.91
C GLU A 524 -2.45 -20.49 122.21
N LEU A 525 -1.76 -20.36 121.07
CA LEU A 525 -1.79 -19.16 120.25
C LEU A 525 -1.65 -19.54 118.78
N ASP A 526 -2.65 -19.19 117.99
CA ASP A 526 -2.55 -19.21 116.53
C ASP A 526 -1.83 -17.94 116.06
N VAL A 527 -0.67 -18.13 115.44
CA VAL A 527 0.08 -17.03 114.83
C VAL A 527 0.04 -17.19 113.31
N PRO A 528 -0.52 -16.21 112.56
CA PRO A 528 -0.43 -16.22 111.11
C PRO A 528 1.03 -16.06 110.69
N GLY A 529 1.48 -16.99 109.83
CA GLY A 529 2.76 -16.99 109.17
C GLY A 529 2.72 -16.47 107.73
N ASP A 530 1.61 -15.86 107.34
CA ASP A 530 1.33 -15.42 105.98
C ASP A 530 2.49 -14.59 105.41
N LYS A 531 2.94 -14.96 104.21
CA LYS A 531 4.05 -14.29 103.55
C LYS A 531 3.81 -14.20 102.05
N THR A 532 4.18 -13.07 101.48
CA THR A 532 4.08 -12.83 100.04
C THR A 532 5.36 -13.30 99.35
N MET A 533 5.22 -14.20 98.40
CA MET A 533 6.32 -14.72 97.59
C MET A 533 6.32 -14.04 96.21
N GLN A 534 7.50 -13.74 95.69
CA GLN A 534 7.65 -13.25 94.32
C GLN A 534 8.07 -14.40 93.42
N VAL A 535 7.25 -14.69 92.41
CA VAL A 535 7.58 -15.66 91.37
C VAL A 535 7.77 -14.90 90.06
N THR A 536 8.93 -15.05 89.43
CA THR A 536 9.23 -14.41 88.15
C THR A 536 9.21 -15.44 87.03
N ARG A 537 8.51 -15.12 85.93
CA ARG A 537 8.50 -15.89 84.68
C ARG A 537 9.02 -15.02 83.54
N THR A 538 9.94 -15.55 82.75
CA THR A 538 10.50 -14.84 81.59
C THR A 538 9.58 -15.04 80.39
N TYR A 539 9.44 -14.02 79.56
CA TYR A 539 8.70 -14.10 78.30
C TYR A 539 9.57 -13.70 77.11
N SER A 540 9.31 -14.30 75.94
CA SER A 540 9.91 -13.91 74.66
C SER A 540 8.88 -14.05 73.53
N TYR A 541 8.69 -12.98 72.76
CA TYR A 541 7.85 -12.98 71.55
C TYR A 541 8.49 -12.16 70.44
N TRP A 542 8.02 -12.33 69.21
CA TRP A 542 8.49 -11.58 68.04
C TRP A 542 7.46 -10.55 67.62
N GLN A 543 7.96 -9.36 67.34
CA GLN A 543 7.18 -8.21 66.92
C GLN A 543 7.68 -7.72 65.55
N ILE A 544 6.77 -7.21 64.74
CA ILE A 544 7.04 -6.59 63.45
C ILE A 544 7.60 -5.19 63.69
N ASP A 545 8.85 -4.94 63.30
CA ASP A 545 9.46 -3.60 63.38
C ASP A 545 9.42 -2.87 62.03
N ASN A 546 9.43 -3.62 60.92
CA ASN A 546 9.12 -3.14 59.58
C ASN A 546 8.70 -4.32 58.69
N LEU A 547 7.73 -4.11 57.79
CA LEU A 547 7.31 -5.09 56.81
C LEU A 547 6.79 -4.38 55.56
N GLU A 548 7.50 -4.56 54.46
CA GLU A 548 7.16 -4.02 53.16
C GLU A 548 7.19 -5.14 52.12
N VAL A 549 6.11 -5.27 51.36
CA VAL A 549 6.05 -6.19 50.23
C VAL A 549 5.41 -5.45 49.08
N TYR A 550 6.01 -5.53 47.90
CA TYR A 550 5.58 -4.80 46.72
C TYR A 550 5.15 -5.74 45.61
N LYS A 551 3.98 -5.47 45.03
CA LYS A 551 3.51 -6.13 43.81
C LYS A 551 4.00 -5.38 42.58
N LEU A 552 4.17 -6.10 41.47
CA LEU A 552 4.38 -5.48 40.18
C LEU A 552 3.11 -4.71 39.72
N ASN A 553 3.24 -3.43 39.35
CA ASN A 553 2.13 -2.60 38.85
C ASN A 553 2.15 -2.43 37.33
N GLU A 554 3.24 -1.89 36.78
CA GLU A 554 3.36 -1.57 35.34
C GLU A 554 4.83 -1.36 34.94
N ALA A 555 5.13 -1.44 33.65
CA ALA A 555 6.38 -0.94 33.07
C ALA A 555 6.11 0.00 31.90
N LYS A 556 6.85 1.10 31.79
CA LYS A 556 6.78 2.05 30.69
C LYS A 556 8.04 1.93 29.83
N VAL A 557 7.86 1.94 28.51
CA VAL A 557 8.95 1.92 27.53
C VAL A 557 8.73 3.08 26.57
N SER A 558 9.75 3.92 26.38
CA SER A 558 9.69 5.12 25.55
C SER A 558 10.76 5.09 24.46
N ASN A 559 10.38 5.44 23.24
CA ASN A 559 11.27 5.57 22.07
C ASN A 559 10.60 6.42 20.99
N TYR A 560 11.40 7.11 20.16
CA TYR A 560 10.93 7.83 18.97
C TYR A 560 10.03 7.00 18.03
N ALA A 561 10.36 5.72 17.82
CA ALA A 561 9.60 4.82 16.96
C ALA A 561 8.18 4.53 17.49
N LEU A 562 7.93 4.80 18.77
CA LEU A 562 6.62 4.70 19.43
C LEU A 562 5.80 5.99 19.32
N GLY A 563 6.18 6.95 18.47
CA GLY A 563 5.47 8.22 18.32
C GLY A 563 3.99 8.08 17.91
N GLY A 564 3.60 6.96 17.29
CA GLY A 564 2.19 6.61 17.06
C GLY A 564 1.36 6.39 18.35
N TYR A 565 2.05 6.14 19.46
CA TYR A 565 1.50 5.88 20.80
C TYR A 565 1.85 6.99 21.80
N GLY A 566 2.27 8.17 21.32
CA GLY A 566 2.71 9.27 22.20
C GLY A 566 4.11 9.06 22.78
N ASP A 567 5.00 8.44 22.00
CA ASP A 567 6.41 8.14 22.32
C ASP A 567 6.63 7.14 23.47
N THR A 568 5.58 6.72 24.18
CA THR A 568 5.64 5.82 25.34
C THR A 568 4.51 4.80 25.32
N VAL A 569 4.85 3.53 25.55
CA VAL A 569 3.87 2.46 25.78
C VAL A 569 3.92 2.01 27.23
N THR A 570 2.77 1.65 27.80
CA THR A 570 2.65 1.14 29.17
C THR A 570 2.27 -0.33 29.12
N LEU A 571 3.17 -1.18 29.58
CA LEU A 571 3.00 -2.62 29.73
C LEU A 571 2.32 -2.90 31.07
N MET A 572 1.10 -3.42 31.02
CA MET A 572 0.37 -3.87 32.19
C MET A 572 0.63 -5.38 32.41
N PRO A 573 0.83 -5.83 33.66
CA PRO A 573 1.02 -7.24 33.96
C PRO A 573 -0.16 -8.10 33.47
N ASN A 574 0.10 -8.98 32.50
CA ASN A 574 -0.86 -9.96 32.01
C ASN A 574 -0.63 -11.32 32.67
N ALA A 575 -1.71 -12.04 32.99
CA ALA A 575 -1.67 -13.35 33.66
C ALA A 575 -0.80 -13.39 34.95
N TYR A 576 -0.56 -12.24 35.58
CA TYR A 576 0.21 -12.10 36.80
C TYR A 576 -0.69 -12.21 38.03
N THR A 577 -0.33 -13.10 38.95
CA THR A 577 -1.01 -13.23 40.23
C THR A 577 -0.24 -12.43 41.28
N PRO A 578 -0.77 -11.32 41.79
CA PRO A 578 -0.06 -10.52 42.79
C PRO A 578 0.08 -11.27 44.11
N PRO A 579 1.16 -11.04 44.88
CA PRO A 579 1.29 -11.62 46.20
C PRO A 579 0.19 -11.13 47.13
N THR A 580 -0.13 -11.96 48.11
CA THR A 580 -1.05 -11.61 49.18
C THR A 580 -0.30 -11.47 50.49
N LEU A 581 -0.58 -10.38 51.20
CA LEU A 581 0.01 -10.08 52.50
C LEU A 581 -1.11 -9.86 53.52
N GLN A 582 -1.03 -10.57 54.64
CA GLN A 582 -1.84 -10.29 55.82
C GLN A 582 -0.90 -10.12 56.99
N SER A 583 -1.05 -9.02 57.71
CA SER A 583 -0.31 -8.78 58.95
C SER A 583 -1.22 -8.23 60.02
N ALA A 584 -0.85 -8.46 61.27
CA ALA A 584 -1.41 -7.77 62.42
C ALA A 584 -0.27 -7.53 63.40
N MET A 585 -0.14 -6.28 63.84
CA MET A 585 0.88 -5.84 64.76
C MET A 585 0.22 -5.25 66.01
N ASP A 586 0.80 -5.52 67.18
CA ASP A 586 0.55 -4.75 68.39
C ASP A 586 1.87 -4.23 69.00
N THR A 587 1.80 -3.10 69.69
CA THR A 587 2.96 -2.53 70.41
C THR A 587 2.85 -2.69 71.91
N ALA A 588 1.65 -3.02 72.42
CA ALA A 588 1.39 -3.20 73.83
C ALA A 588 1.79 -4.61 74.27
N VAL A 589 2.77 -4.68 75.18
CA VAL A 589 3.23 -5.95 75.78
C VAL A 589 2.08 -6.78 76.38
N THR A 590 1.03 -6.12 76.88
CA THR A 590 -0.16 -6.77 77.46
C THR A 590 -1.01 -7.55 76.46
N ASN A 591 -0.84 -7.31 75.16
CA ASN A 591 -1.52 -8.04 74.09
C ASN A 591 -0.67 -9.21 73.54
N HIS A 592 0.62 -9.24 73.89
CA HIS A 592 1.55 -10.32 73.58
C HIS A 592 1.82 -11.25 74.74
N VAL A 593 1.58 -10.81 75.98
CA VAL A 593 1.90 -11.57 77.19
C VAL A 593 0.66 -11.60 78.07
N LYS A 594 0.08 -12.80 78.24
CA LYS A 594 -1.03 -13.06 79.16
C LYS A 594 -0.51 -13.85 80.36
N PRO A 595 -0.50 -13.26 81.56
CA PRO A 595 -0.10 -13.97 82.76
C PRO A 595 -0.97 -15.19 83.02
N ALA A 596 -0.37 -16.31 83.43
CA ALA A 596 -1.11 -17.46 83.94
C ALA A 596 -2.01 -17.06 85.13
N PRO A 597 -3.20 -17.67 85.28
CA PRO A 597 -4.02 -17.51 86.47
C PRO A 597 -3.23 -17.90 87.71
N CYS A 598 -3.23 -17.05 88.73
CA CYS A 598 -2.61 -17.30 90.02
C CYS A 598 -3.63 -17.09 91.11
N GLN A 599 -3.65 -17.99 92.10
CA GLN A 599 -4.48 -17.90 93.28
C GLN A 599 -3.61 -17.94 94.53
N GLU A 600 -4.16 -17.47 95.64
CA GLU A 600 -3.59 -17.63 96.96
C GLU A 600 -3.29 -19.10 97.27
N ILE A 601 -2.14 -19.36 97.89
CA ILE A 601 -1.72 -20.71 98.27
C ILE A 601 -1.89 -20.87 99.79
N ASP A 602 -2.89 -21.64 100.21
CA ASP A 602 -3.05 -22.01 101.61
C ASP A 602 -2.32 -23.34 101.89
N LEU A 603 -1.33 -23.29 102.78
CA LEU A 603 -0.59 -24.47 103.23
C LEU A 603 -1.19 -25.08 104.52
N GLY A 604 -2.31 -24.55 105.01
CA GLY A 604 -3.03 -25.03 106.17
C GLY A 604 -2.34 -24.76 107.51
N ILE A 605 -2.85 -25.41 108.55
CA ILE A 605 -2.40 -25.23 109.94
C ILE A 605 -1.24 -26.19 110.26
N ARG A 606 -0.17 -25.69 110.86
CA ARG A 606 0.95 -26.51 111.37
C ARG A 606 1.10 -26.33 112.87
N GLY A 607 1.09 -27.45 113.62
CA GLY A 607 1.35 -27.44 115.06
C GLY A 607 2.82 -27.19 115.38
N VAL A 608 3.08 -26.28 116.32
CA VAL A 608 4.43 -25.92 116.80
C VAL A 608 4.46 -26.02 118.33
N PRO A 609 4.90 -27.14 118.91
CA PRO A 609 4.92 -27.31 120.36
C PRO A 609 6.14 -26.62 120.99
N GLY A 610 5.96 -25.87 122.08
CA GLY A 610 7.04 -25.31 122.90
C GLY A 610 6.80 -25.64 124.35
N GLY A 611 7.70 -26.35 125.03
CA GLY A 611 7.45 -26.92 126.36
C GLY A 611 6.92 -25.93 127.41
N SER A 612 7.83 -25.18 128.05
CA SER A 612 7.50 -24.27 129.16
C SER A 612 7.48 -22.77 128.78
N THR A 613 7.72 -22.45 127.51
CA THR A 613 7.75 -21.08 126.95
C THR A 613 7.19 -21.11 125.53
N GLU A 614 6.61 -19.99 125.07
CA GLU A 614 6.12 -19.88 123.69
C GLU A 614 7.24 -20.21 122.68
N PRO A 615 7.02 -21.15 121.75
CA PRO A 615 8.01 -21.49 120.74
C PRO A 615 8.14 -20.37 119.69
N PRO A 616 9.34 -20.15 119.12
CA PRO A 616 9.50 -19.21 118.01
C PRO A 616 8.72 -19.70 116.79
N THR A 617 8.14 -18.75 116.04
CA THR A 617 7.43 -19.06 114.79
C THR A 617 8.43 -19.58 113.75
N PRO A 618 8.22 -20.75 113.12
CA PRO A 618 9.11 -21.25 112.07
C PRO A 618 9.20 -20.30 110.87
N ASP A 619 10.41 -20.06 110.35
CA ASP A 619 10.62 -19.37 109.09
C ASP A 619 10.73 -20.38 107.94
N GLU A 620 9.63 -20.57 107.21
CA GLU A 620 9.52 -21.50 106.09
C GLU A 620 9.63 -20.80 104.73
N THR A 621 10.29 -19.63 104.66
CA THR A 621 10.37 -18.84 103.41
C THR A 621 10.81 -19.67 102.20
N SER A 622 11.80 -20.56 102.35
CA SER A 622 12.27 -21.42 101.24
C SER A 622 11.21 -22.42 100.77
N LEU A 623 10.39 -22.96 101.69
CA LEU A 623 9.28 -23.84 101.36
C LEU A 623 8.13 -23.06 100.69
N PHE A 624 7.80 -21.88 101.21
CA PHE A 624 6.75 -21.04 100.64
C PHE A 624 7.12 -20.57 99.23
N GLN A 625 8.39 -20.23 99.00
CA GLN A 625 8.92 -19.89 97.69
C GLN A 625 8.83 -21.09 96.72
N SER A 626 9.23 -22.30 97.13
CA SER A 626 9.16 -23.49 96.26
C SER A 626 7.72 -23.88 95.91
N GLU A 627 6.77 -23.73 96.85
CA GLU A 627 5.35 -24.01 96.60
C GLU A 627 4.71 -22.96 95.68
N ALA A 628 5.08 -21.68 95.84
CA ALA A 628 4.67 -20.61 94.92
C ALA A 628 5.24 -20.83 93.51
N GLU A 629 6.51 -21.23 93.40
CA GLU A 629 7.14 -21.55 92.12
C GLU A 629 6.56 -22.80 91.45
N ALA A 630 6.12 -23.79 92.21
CA ALA A 630 5.51 -25.01 91.67
C ALA A 630 4.08 -24.77 91.15
N LYS A 631 3.31 -23.85 91.78
CA LYS A 631 1.90 -23.60 91.41
C LYS A 631 1.69 -22.52 90.36
N VAL A 632 2.57 -21.52 90.25
CA VAL A 632 2.49 -20.49 89.20
C VAL A 632 3.03 -21.05 87.89
N ARG A 633 2.12 -21.27 86.92
CA ARG A 633 2.48 -21.74 85.56
C ARG A 633 3.23 -20.66 84.77
N GLU A 634 3.82 -21.06 83.64
CA GLU A 634 4.43 -20.13 82.69
C GLU A 634 3.36 -19.21 82.09
N ASN A 635 3.73 -17.97 81.79
CA ASN A 635 2.84 -17.03 81.11
C ASN A 635 2.64 -17.43 79.64
N THR A 636 1.49 -17.13 79.08
CA THR A 636 1.22 -17.31 77.65
C THR A 636 1.77 -16.12 76.87
N VAL A 637 2.42 -16.39 75.75
CA VAL A 637 2.96 -15.40 74.82
C VAL A 637 2.46 -15.64 73.40
N ASN A 638 2.34 -14.59 72.61
CA ASN A 638 1.99 -14.66 71.19
C ASN A 638 2.82 -13.67 70.39
N ASN A 639 3.28 -14.09 69.21
CA ASN A 639 3.88 -13.17 68.26
C ASN A 639 2.82 -12.23 67.65
N ASP A 640 3.31 -11.23 66.91
CA ASP A 640 2.53 -10.64 65.83
C ASP A 640 2.14 -11.69 64.77
N LYS A 641 1.26 -11.29 63.84
CA LYS A 641 0.81 -12.15 62.74
C LYS A 641 1.44 -11.69 61.43
N VAL A 642 2.00 -12.62 60.67
CA VAL A 642 2.36 -12.42 59.25
C VAL A 642 2.00 -13.68 58.47
N THR A 643 1.14 -13.54 57.46
CA THR A 643 0.83 -14.57 56.47
C THR A 643 1.13 -14.01 55.09
N PHE A 644 1.96 -14.71 54.31
CA PHE A 644 2.37 -14.32 52.98
C PHE A 644 2.07 -15.44 51.99
N ASN A 645 1.30 -15.15 50.93
CA ASN A 645 0.84 -16.16 49.95
C ASN A 645 0.23 -17.42 50.61
N GLY A 646 -0.55 -17.22 51.68
CA GLY A 646 -1.17 -18.28 52.46
C GLY A 646 -0.25 -19.03 53.43
N ALA A 647 1.07 -18.82 53.38
CA ALA A 647 2.03 -19.40 54.32
C ALA A 647 2.17 -18.52 55.58
N THR A 648 2.09 -19.13 56.76
CA THR A 648 2.33 -18.44 58.03
C THR A 648 3.82 -18.19 58.22
N ILE A 649 4.24 -16.93 58.14
CA ILE A 649 5.60 -16.47 58.40
C ILE A 649 5.79 -16.19 59.88
N MET A 650 4.77 -15.61 60.53
CA MET A 650 4.77 -15.35 61.97
C MET A 650 3.41 -15.76 62.54
N ASP A 651 3.43 -16.75 63.43
CA ASP A 651 2.23 -17.35 64.01
C ASP A 651 1.85 -16.66 65.33
N PRO A 652 0.64 -16.07 65.43
CA PRO A 652 0.15 -15.45 66.66
C PRO A 652 -0.46 -16.45 67.66
N ALA A 653 -0.37 -17.76 67.41
CA ALA A 653 -0.90 -18.77 68.33
C ALA A 653 -0.28 -18.64 69.74
N PRO A 654 -1.11 -18.65 70.80
CA PRO A 654 -0.64 -18.54 72.17
C PRO A 654 0.19 -19.77 72.58
N LEU A 655 1.40 -19.53 73.11
CA LEU A 655 2.33 -20.57 73.59
C LEU A 655 2.90 -20.20 74.96
N GLU A 656 3.33 -21.18 75.74
CA GLU A 656 3.94 -20.91 77.06
C GLU A 656 5.36 -20.37 76.91
N LYS A 657 5.70 -19.32 77.67
CA LYS A 657 7.03 -18.73 77.87
C LYS A 657 7.70 -18.09 76.64
N THR A 658 7.78 -18.80 75.51
CA THR A 658 8.51 -18.37 74.32
C THR A 658 7.72 -18.70 73.06
N ALA A 659 7.43 -17.67 72.27
CA ALA A 659 6.75 -17.79 71.00
C ALA A 659 7.72 -18.25 69.89
N PRO A 660 7.24 -18.87 68.81
CA PRO A 660 8.07 -19.48 67.78
C PRO A 660 8.84 -18.41 67.01
N ARG A 661 10.04 -18.77 66.54
CA ARG A 661 10.84 -17.89 65.69
C ARG A 661 10.14 -17.70 64.33
N PRO A 662 10.04 -16.46 63.80
CA PRO A 662 9.47 -16.21 62.48
C PRO A 662 10.21 -16.94 61.37
N GLY A 663 9.48 -17.37 60.36
CA GLY A 663 10.01 -17.90 59.10
C GLY A 663 10.57 -16.81 58.19
N ALA A 664 11.05 -17.22 57.02
CA ALA A 664 11.51 -16.31 55.97
C ALA A 664 10.41 -16.11 54.92
N ILE A 665 10.27 -14.88 54.40
CA ILE A 665 9.51 -14.66 53.17
C ILE A 665 10.27 -15.37 52.03
N PRO A 666 9.59 -16.17 51.18
CA PRO A 666 10.21 -16.81 50.02
C PRO A 666 10.96 -15.80 49.13
N GLN A 667 11.99 -16.28 48.44
CA GLN A 667 12.71 -15.43 47.48
C GLN A 667 11.86 -15.29 46.20
N PRO A 668 11.67 -14.07 45.65
CA PRO A 668 10.91 -13.87 44.43
C PRO A 668 11.63 -14.44 43.20
N GLY A 669 10.86 -15.09 42.32
CA GLY A 669 11.31 -15.48 40.98
C GLY A 669 11.34 -14.30 39.99
N MET A 670 11.78 -14.57 38.76
CA MET A 670 11.52 -13.66 37.63
C MET A 670 10.10 -13.92 37.11
N ILE A 671 9.42 -12.88 36.65
CA ILE A 671 8.15 -13.03 35.92
C ILE A 671 8.36 -13.82 34.62
N GLU A 672 7.30 -14.50 34.19
CA GLU A 672 7.24 -15.13 32.87
C GLU A 672 7.32 -14.08 31.75
N GLU A 673 7.81 -14.48 30.57
CA GLU A 673 8.15 -13.56 29.48
C GLU A 673 6.97 -12.71 28.97
N ASP A 674 5.75 -13.22 29.10
CA ASP A 674 4.53 -12.58 28.59
C ASP A 674 3.84 -11.68 29.61
N VAL A 675 4.34 -11.60 30.84
CA VAL A 675 3.71 -10.80 31.90
C VAL A 675 3.79 -9.32 31.57
N LEU A 676 4.95 -8.81 31.20
CA LEU A 676 5.13 -7.43 30.73
C LEU A 676 5.58 -7.45 29.27
N TYR A 677 4.63 -7.78 28.40
CA TYR A 677 4.84 -7.91 26.96
C TYR A 677 3.71 -7.26 26.17
N GLN A 678 4.08 -6.54 25.12
CA GLN A 678 3.14 -5.99 24.14
C GLN A 678 3.80 -6.02 22.76
N ASN A 679 3.10 -6.57 21.77
CA ASN A 679 3.51 -6.59 20.36
C ASN A 679 2.56 -5.75 19.50
N ARG A 680 2.79 -5.77 18.17
CA ARG A 680 2.02 -5.00 17.18
C ARG A 680 2.05 -3.50 17.47
N LEU A 681 3.21 -3.02 17.89
CA LEU A 681 3.47 -1.60 18.09
C LEU A 681 3.94 -1.01 16.75
N THR A 682 2.99 -0.73 15.85
CA THR A 682 3.29 -0.27 14.48
C THR A 682 3.97 1.09 14.47
N ILE A 683 5.11 1.18 13.79
CA ILE A 683 5.84 2.43 13.60
C ILE A 683 5.05 3.32 12.64
N LYS A 684 4.66 4.51 13.09
CA LYS A 684 3.85 5.43 12.29
C LYS A 684 4.59 5.86 11.00
N ASN A 685 3.92 5.76 9.86
CA ASN A 685 4.45 6.11 8.53
C ASN A 685 4.86 7.58 8.35
N THR A 686 4.56 8.47 9.28
CA THR A 686 5.00 9.87 9.25
C THR A 686 6.34 10.10 9.97
N LEU A 687 6.91 9.07 10.61
CA LEU A 687 8.18 9.19 11.33
C LEU A 687 9.35 9.14 10.34
N MET A 688 10.09 10.25 10.26
CA MET A 688 11.25 10.37 9.38
C MET A 688 12.37 9.41 9.80
N ASN A 689 13.17 9.02 8.81
CA ASN A 689 14.41 8.27 9.03
C ASN A 689 15.27 8.93 10.12
N LYS A 690 15.65 8.16 11.14
CA LYS A 690 16.42 8.66 12.29
C LYS A 690 17.22 7.53 12.94
N ALA A 691 18.54 7.70 12.99
CA ALA A 691 19.47 6.72 13.55
C ALA A 691 19.43 6.68 15.08
N ASN A 692 19.66 5.49 15.65
CA ASN A 692 20.06 5.28 17.04
C ASN A 692 19.21 6.02 18.06
N GLN A 693 17.89 6.02 17.89
CA GLN A 693 17.00 6.66 18.85
C GLN A 693 17.00 5.87 20.16
N PRO A 694 17.33 6.52 21.30
CA PRO A 694 17.49 5.85 22.57
C PRO A 694 16.14 5.33 23.06
N THR A 695 16.16 4.12 23.64
CA THR A 695 15.01 3.57 24.36
C THR A 695 15.24 3.70 25.85
N THR A 696 14.25 4.23 26.56
CA THR A 696 14.27 4.34 28.02
C THR A 696 13.09 3.57 28.60
N GLY A 697 13.21 3.11 29.84
CA GLY A 697 12.06 2.52 30.53
C GLY A 697 12.09 2.73 32.03
N GLU A 698 10.92 2.59 32.65
CA GLU A 698 10.70 2.67 34.09
C GLU A 698 9.71 1.58 34.48
N ILE A 699 9.98 0.85 35.56
CA ILE A 699 9.04 -0.11 36.15
C ILE A 699 8.55 0.41 37.50
N THR A 700 7.27 0.17 37.79
CA THR A 700 6.64 0.57 39.05
C THR A 700 6.19 -0.66 39.83
N TYR A 701 6.53 -0.68 41.12
CA TYR A 701 6.10 -1.67 42.09
C TYR A 701 5.22 -0.99 43.15
N GLY A 702 4.00 -1.50 43.34
CA GLY A 702 3.03 -0.97 44.30
C GLY A 702 3.16 -1.62 45.67
N LEU A 703 3.15 -0.84 46.74
CA LEU A 703 3.18 -1.36 48.10
C LEU A 703 1.89 -2.12 48.42
N LEU A 704 2.00 -3.37 48.89
CA LEU A 704 0.84 -4.17 49.25
C LEU A 704 0.16 -3.66 50.53
N PRO A 705 -1.19 -3.71 50.58
CA PRO A 705 -1.93 -3.57 51.83
C PRO A 705 -1.47 -4.61 52.87
N GLY A 706 -1.43 -4.23 54.15
CA GLY A 706 -0.88 -5.08 55.22
C GLY A 706 0.63 -4.91 55.45
N ASN A 707 1.25 -3.88 54.88
CA ASN A 707 2.57 -3.43 55.31
C ASN A 707 2.52 -2.83 56.73
N VAL A 708 3.64 -2.87 57.44
CA VAL A 708 3.77 -2.35 58.80
C VAL A 708 4.97 -1.42 58.85
N ILE A 709 4.73 -0.15 59.18
CA ILE A 709 5.77 0.91 59.15
C ILE A 709 6.45 0.91 57.77
N GLY A 710 5.66 0.74 56.71
CA GLY A 710 6.15 0.62 55.33
C GLY A 710 6.36 1.97 54.63
N GLY A 711 6.98 1.93 53.44
CA GLY A 711 7.29 3.10 52.61
C GLY A 711 6.17 3.53 51.65
N GLN A 712 6.58 3.92 50.43
CA GLN A 712 5.73 4.28 49.30
C GLN A 712 6.01 3.34 48.12
N ASP A 713 5.18 3.39 47.07
CA ASP A 713 5.43 2.71 45.80
C ASP A 713 6.85 3.00 45.27
N GLN A 714 7.47 1.97 44.69
CA GLN A 714 8.86 2.03 44.22
C GLN A 714 8.91 2.12 42.71
N LYS A 715 9.86 2.91 42.21
CA LYS A 715 10.11 3.10 40.77
C LYS A 715 11.58 2.85 40.47
N PHE A 716 11.84 2.12 39.40
CA PHE A 716 13.19 1.77 38.99
C PHE A 716 13.40 2.00 37.50
N PRO A 717 14.50 2.67 37.08
CA PRO A 717 14.83 2.81 35.67
C PRO A 717 15.29 1.47 35.08
N ILE A 718 14.81 1.15 33.89
CA ILE A 718 15.26 0.00 33.12
C ILE A 718 16.44 0.45 32.25
N LEU A 719 17.64 0.01 32.61
CA LEU A 719 18.87 0.39 31.92
C LEU A 719 19.21 -0.59 30.80
N GLY A 720 19.91 -0.10 29.76
CA GLY A 720 20.49 -0.94 28.72
C GLY A 720 19.50 -1.48 27.67
N ILE A 721 18.32 -0.86 27.52
CA ILE A 721 17.41 -1.19 26.41
C ILE A 721 18.05 -0.75 25.09
N ASN A 722 17.94 -1.59 24.06
CA ASN A 722 18.51 -1.30 22.74
C ASN A 722 17.93 -0.02 22.10
N SER A 723 18.73 0.67 21.28
CA SER A 723 18.23 1.77 20.45
C SER A 723 17.44 1.25 19.24
N VAL A 724 16.64 2.15 18.64
CA VAL A 724 15.91 1.89 17.39
C VAL A 724 16.32 2.90 16.32
N THR A 725 16.67 2.40 15.13
CA THR A 725 16.94 3.19 13.93
C THR A 725 15.76 3.06 12.99
N VAL A 726 15.01 4.15 12.75
CA VAL A 726 13.93 4.15 11.75
C VAL A 726 14.55 4.40 10.39
N HIS A 727 14.32 3.50 9.43
CA HIS A 727 14.81 3.60 8.06
C HIS A 727 13.85 2.98 7.05
N THR A 728 13.04 3.83 6.41
CA THR A 728 12.06 3.41 5.40
C THR A 728 12.73 3.34 4.01
N PRO A 729 12.82 2.15 3.39
CA PRO A 729 13.55 1.94 2.15
C PRO A 729 12.71 2.22 0.91
N VAL A 730 13.34 2.82 -0.09
CA VAL A 730 12.85 2.91 -1.46
C VAL A 730 14.01 2.67 -2.43
N VAL A 731 13.68 2.10 -3.60
CA VAL A 731 14.62 1.80 -4.68
C VAL A 731 14.09 2.36 -6.00
N ASN A 732 14.97 2.57 -6.97
CA ASN A 732 14.64 3.06 -8.30
C ASN A 732 15.62 2.48 -9.33
N TYR A 733 15.16 1.48 -10.08
CA TYR A 733 15.90 0.84 -11.16
C TYR A 733 15.11 0.97 -12.44
N ALA A 734 14.94 2.22 -12.88
CA ALA A 734 14.03 2.55 -13.96
C ALA A 734 14.57 2.05 -15.30
N TRP A 735 13.65 1.82 -16.23
CA TRP A 735 13.98 1.36 -17.57
C TRP A 735 13.03 1.97 -18.60
N VAL A 736 13.52 2.15 -19.82
CA VAL A 736 12.77 2.68 -20.95
C VAL A 736 12.93 1.74 -22.14
N SER A 737 11.83 1.44 -22.82
CA SER A 737 11.84 0.56 -24.00
C SER A 737 12.68 1.13 -25.13
N ASP A 738 13.39 0.26 -25.83
CA ASP A 738 14.26 0.59 -26.95
C ASP A 738 13.67 0.11 -28.28
N ASP A 739 13.30 1.03 -29.16
CA ASP A 739 12.65 0.74 -30.44
C ASP A 739 13.66 0.63 -31.61
N GLN A 740 14.68 -0.21 -31.42
CA GLN A 740 15.72 -0.50 -32.42
C GLN A 740 15.17 -0.91 -33.81
N PRO A 741 14.09 -1.72 -33.93
CA PRO A 741 13.59 -2.16 -35.24
C PRO A 741 13.14 -1.00 -36.17
N HIS A 742 12.94 0.19 -35.62
CA HIS A 742 12.51 1.39 -36.35
C HIS A 742 13.61 2.46 -36.40
N ASN A 743 14.82 2.16 -35.93
CA ASN A 743 15.94 3.10 -35.89
C ASN A 743 16.69 3.16 -37.24
N GLN A 744 16.50 4.27 -37.96
CA GLN A 744 17.08 4.51 -39.29
C GLN A 744 18.43 5.24 -39.28
N LYS A 745 19.05 5.46 -38.11
CA LYS A 745 20.31 6.22 -38.00
C LYS A 745 21.44 5.57 -38.78
N THR A 746 22.26 6.39 -39.44
CA THR A 746 23.53 5.93 -40.02
C THR A 746 24.46 5.33 -38.96
N THR A 747 24.50 5.96 -37.79
CA THR A 747 25.29 5.52 -36.63
C THR A 747 24.41 5.55 -35.39
N PRO A 748 23.73 4.44 -35.04
CA PRO A 748 22.95 4.31 -33.81
C PRO A 748 23.83 4.37 -32.56
N ASP A 749 23.34 4.94 -31.47
CA ASP A 749 24.01 4.92 -30.16
C ASP A 749 23.54 3.68 -29.35
N PRO A 750 24.40 2.66 -29.14
CA PRO A 750 23.99 1.45 -28.42
C PRO A 750 23.85 1.65 -26.90
N THR A 751 24.22 2.81 -26.36
CA THR A 751 24.11 3.13 -24.93
C THR A 751 22.82 3.85 -24.56
N ARG A 752 21.95 4.11 -25.54
CA ARG A 752 20.69 4.85 -25.39
C ARG A 752 19.54 4.07 -25.98
N ALA A 753 18.40 4.09 -25.28
CA ALA A 753 17.18 3.55 -25.86
C ALA A 753 16.69 4.47 -26.99
N ALA A 754 16.37 3.90 -28.15
CA ALA A 754 15.82 4.61 -29.28
C ALA A 754 14.33 4.88 -29.05
N LEU A 755 13.94 6.16 -29.04
CA LEU A 755 12.55 6.61 -29.04
C LEU A 755 12.21 7.20 -30.40
N ILE A 756 11.22 6.63 -31.08
CA ILE A 756 10.87 7.04 -32.44
C ILE A 756 9.66 7.99 -32.43
N LEU A 757 9.76 9.10 -33.16
CA LEU A 757 8.66 10.07 -33.27
C LEU A 757 7.37 9.42 -33.79
N GLU A 758 6.23 9.77 -33.17
CA GLU A 758 4.89 9.22 -33.42
C GLU A 758 4.72 7.75 -33.07
N ARG A 759 5.54 7.22 -32.15
CA ARG A 759 5.41 5.84 -31.68
C ARG A 759 5.28 5.78 -30.15
N PRO A 760 4.59 4.75 -29.63
CA PRO A 760 4.53 4.53 -28.20
C PRO A 760 5.86 3.99 -27.67
N PHE A 761 6.15 4.26 -26.41
CA PHE A 761 7.25 3.67 -25.67
C PHE A 761 6.82 3.37 -24.23
N ILE A 762 7.50 2.43 -23.58
CA ILE A 762 7.19 1.99 -22.22
C ILE A 762 8.25 2.52 -21.27
N VAL A 763 7.80 3.08 -20.17
CA VAL A 763 8.60 3.36 -18.97
C VAL A 763 8.30 2.29 -17.94
N ARG A 764 9.33 1.69 -17.36
CA ARG A 764 9.21 0.75 -16.24
C ARG A 764 9.84 1.33 -14.99
N ILE A 765 9.07 1.43 -13.90
CA ILE A 765 9.55 1.87 -12.59
C ILE A 765 9.27 0.75 -11.58
N PRO A 766 10.24 -0.17 -11.36
CA PRO A 766 10.09 -1.27 -10.43
C PRO A 766 10.09 -0.76 -8.98
N THR A 767 9.34 -1.45 -8.12
CA THR A 767 9.38 -1.28 -6.66
C THR A 767 10.36 -2.25 -5.99
N SER A 768 10.93 -3.17 -6.78
CA SER A 768 11.92 -4.14 -6.33
C SER A 768 13.32 -3.83 -6.83
N GLY A 769 14.30 -4.26 -6.05
CA GLY A 769 15.71 -4.12 -6.38
C GLY A 769 16.60 -4.18 -5.16
N GLN A 770 17.91 -4.06 -5.37
CA GLN A 770 18.90 -4.09 -4.30
C GLN A 770 18.84 -2.81 -3.45
N HIS A 771 18.82 -2.97 -2.13
CA HIS A 771 19.02 -1.89 -1.15
C HIS A 771 20.29 -2.20 -0.32
N LEU A 772 20.27 -1.99 0.99
CA LEU A 772 21.36 -2.35 1.90
C LEU A 772 21.61 -3.87 1.91
N ASP A 773 22.84 -4.26 2.23
CA ASP A 773 23.24 -5.67 2.27
C ASP A 773 22.52 -6.43 3.39
N VAL A 774 21.83 -7.52 3.04
CA VAL A 774 20.98 -8.30 3.96
C VAL A 774 21.76 -8.91 5.13
N ALA A 775 23.05 -9.23 4.93
CA ALA A 775 23.87 -9.79 6.00
C ALA A 775 24.18 -8.76 7.10
N SER A 776 24.26 -7.49 6.74
CA SER A 776 24.51 -6.38 7.66
C SER A 776 23.22 -5.67 8.14
N TYR A 777 22.17 -5.72 7.32
CA TYR A 777 20.87 -5.11 7.55
C TYR A 777 19.76 -6.14 7.26
N PRO A 778 19.45 -7.05 8.20
CA PRO A 778 18.36 -8.01 8.05
C PRO A 778 17.04 -7.33 7.68
N GLY A 779 16.28 -7.93 6.77
CA GLY A 779 15.02 -7.38 6.24
C GLY A 779 15.20 -6.39 5.08
N TYR A 780 16.43 -5.94 4.82
CA TYR A 780 16.83 -5.24 3.61
C TYR A 780 17.54 -6.20 2.64
N GLY A 781 17.88 -5.75 1.44
CA GLY A 781 18.49 -6.57 0.40
C GLY A 781 17.84 -6.36 -0.96
N ASN A 782 17.83 -7.41 -1.78
CA ASN A 782 17.09 -7.43 -3.05
C ASN A 782 15.66 -7.92 -2.82
N HIS A 783 14.73 -7.00 -2.62
CA HIS A 783 13.33 -7.28 -2.26
C HIS A 783 12.36 -6.36 -3.00
N ASP A 784 11.06 -6.64 -2.88
CA ASP A 784 10.02 -5.67 -3.23
C ASP A 784 9.76 -4.75 -2.04
N TYR A 785 9.89 -3.44 -2.29
CA TYR A 785 9.71 -2.39 -1.31
C TYR A 785 8.41 -1.60 -1.52
N SER A 786 7.51 -2.07 -2.39
CA SER A 786 6.24 -1.41 -2.73
C SER A 786 5.44 -0.91 -1.52
N LYS A 787 5.43 -1.68 -0.42
CA LYS A 787 4.81 -1.31 0.87
C LYS A 787 5.22 0.09 1.38
N TYR A 788 6.46 0.50 1.13
CA TYR A 788 7.06 1.70 1.73
C TYR A 788 7.04 2.92 0.80
N PHE A 789 6.42 2.81 -0.37
CA PHE A 789 6.40 3.88 -1.36
C PHE A 789 5.20 4.79 -1.10
N ARG A 790 5.44 6.09 -1.03
CA ARG A 790 4.37 7.09 -1.14
C ARG A 790 3.88 7.18 -2.58
N ILE A 791 4.83 7.33 -3.51
CA ILE A 791 4.56 7.63 -4.91
C ILE A 791 5.80 7.40 -5.78
N LYS A 792 5.57 7.06 -7.05
CA LYS A 792 6.60 6.96 -8.09
C LYS A 792 6.40 8.10 -9.07
N GLN A 793 7.49 8.68 -9.57
CA GLN A 793 7.40 9.80 -10.50
C GLN A 793 8.41 9.68 -11.64
N VAL A 794 7.99 10.13 -12.82
CA VAL A 794 8.83 10.29 -14.01
C VAL A 794 8.75 11.72 -14.53
N ARG A 795 9.86 12.25 -15.05
CA ARG A 795 9.92 13.56 -15.68
C ARG A 795 10.68 13.47 -17.00
N PHE A 796 9.99 13.85 -18.08
CA PHE A 796 10.56 13.86 -19.42
C PHE A 796 11.13 15.24 -19.75
N PRO A 797 12.32 15.35 -20.36
CA PRO A 797 12.86 16.61 -20.86
C PRO A 797 12.24 17.04 -22.20
N PHE A 798 11.19 16.35 -22.65
CA PHE A 798 10.43 16.61 -23.86
C PHE A 798 8.95 16.33 -23.63
N ASP A 799 8.11 16.81 -24.53
CA ASP A 799 6.66 16.60 -24.48
C ASP A 799 6.29 15.13 -24.71
N VAL A 800 5.29 14.64 -23.98
CA VAL A 800 4.71 13.31 -24.18
C VAL A 800 3.19 13.34 -24.06
N TYR A 801 2.53 12.30 -24.55
CA TYR A 801 1.15 11.99 -24.20
C TYR A 801 1.09 10.71 -23.36
N ASN A 802 0.01 10.55 -22.60
CA ASN A 802 -0.39 9.23 -22.13
C ASN A 802 -0.72 8.29 -23.32
N ALA A 803 -0.79 6.98 -23.06
CA ALA A 803 -1.01 5.97 -24.10
C ALA A 803 -2.26 6.21 -24.97
N ALA A 804 -3.35 6.71 -24.38
CA ALA A 804 -4.60 6.98 -25.08
C ALA A 804 -4.59 8.29 -25.88
N LYS A 805 -3.50 9.07 -25.82
CA LYS A 805 -3.38 10.43 -26.39
C LYS A 805 -4.46 11.41 -25.88
N SER A 806 -5.07 11.12 -24.74
CA SER A 806 -6.11 11.95 -24.12
C SER A 806 -5.54 13.03 -23.21
N GLN A 807 -4.32 12.83 -22.71
CA GLN A 807 -3.65 13.76 -21.81
C GLN A 807 -2.28 14.15 -22.35
N PHE A 808 -2.09 15.44 -22.58
CA PHE A 808 -0.81 16.05 -22.92
C PHE A 808 -0.01 16.34 -21.65
N ILE A 809 1.27 15.98 -21.66
CA ILE A 809 2.21 16.19 -20.56
C ILE A 809 3.36 17.04 -21.11
N PRO A 810 3.45 18.33 -20.74
CA PRO A 810 4.54 19.20 -21.17
C PRO A 810 5.89 18.73 -20.63
N ALA A 811 6.95 19.02 -21.37
CA ALA A 811 8.32 18.81 -20.90
C ALA A 811 8.57 19.37 -19.48
N MET A 812 9.47 18.72 -18.74
CA MET A 812 9.90 19.08 -17.38
C MET A 812 8.78 19.01 -16.32
N THR A 813 7.72 18.24 -16.58
CA THR A 813 6.62 17.98 -15.63
C THR A 813 6.80 16.63 -14.95
N TRP A 814 6.68 16.59 -13.61
CA TRP A 814 6.61 15.32 -12.88
C TRP A 814 5.25 14.67 -13.07
N VAL A 815 5.25 13.39 -13.42
CA VAL A 815 4.07 12.57 -13.62
C VAL A 815 4.03 11.49 -12.55
N ASP A 816 2.92 11.42 -11.83
CA ASP A 816 2.69 10.42 -10.79
C ASP A 816 2.29 9.09 -11.42
N ILE A 817 2.99 8.03 -11.04
CA ILE A 817 2.73 6.65 -11.45
C ILE A 817 2.26 5.86 -10.22
N PRO A 818 1.11 5.16 -10.28
CA PRO A 818 0.65 4.30 -9.20
C PRO A 818 1.72 3.29 -8.78
N VAL A 819 1.87 3.06 -7.47
CA VAL A 819 2.93 2.19 -6.92
C VAL A 819 2.88 0.77 -7.51
N ASN A 820 1.68 0.21 -7.63
CA ASN A 820 1.43 -1.12 -8.20
C ASN A 820 1.57 -1.18 -9.73
N GLN A 821 1.64 -0.05 -10.44
CA GLN A 821 1.82 -0.01 -11.88
C GLN A 821 3.32 0.02 -12.23
N LEU A 822 3.89 -1.12 -12.62
CA LEU A 822 5.32 -1.18 -12.95
C LEU A 822 5.62 -0.60 -14.33
N ASP A 823 4.78 -0.88 -15.33
CA ASP A 823 4.96 -0.44 -16.71
C ASP A 823 3.91 0.63 -17.07
N THR A 824 4.36 1.72 -17.69
CA THR A 824 3.51 2.81 -18.14
C THR A 824 3.82 3.16 -19.60
N PRO A 825 2.85 2.97 -20.52
CA PRO A 825 3.00 3.39 -21.90
C PRO A 825 2.79 4.90 -22.06
N PHE A 826 3.68 5.53 -22.82
CA PHE A 826 3.60 6.92 -23.27
C PHE A 826 3.66 6.97 -24.79
N TYR A 827 3.25 8.10 -25.37
CA TYR A 827 3.31 8.34 -26.81
C TYR A 827 4.13 9.60 -27.12
N LEU A 828 5.09 9.47 -28.05
CA LEU A 828 5.99 10.55 -28.42
C LEU A 828 5.40 11.41 -29.56
N PRO A 829 5.11 12.71 -29.33
CA PRO A 829 4.61 13.62 -30.36
C PRO A 829 5.67 13.92 -31.43
N VAL A 830 5.21 14.23 -32.65
CA VAL A 830 6.10 14.47 -33.80
C VAL A 830 6.92 15.76 -33.71
N TRP A 831 6.46 16.75 -32.96
CA TRP A 831 7.12 18.06 -32.85
C TRP A 831 8.26 18.11 -31.85
N VAL A 832 8.51 17.02 -31.11
CA VAL A 832 9.68 16.88 -30.26
C VAL A 832 10.93 16.93 -31.14
N ASP A 833 11.92 17.71 -30.71
CA ASP A 833 13.20 17.80 -31.41
C ASP A 833 13.95 16.46 -31.30
N GLU A 834 14.57 16.03 -32.40
CA GLU A 834 15.46 14.88 -32.38
C GLU A 834 16.74 15.21 -31.60
N GLY A 835 17.19 14.30 -30.74
CA GLY A 835 18.38 14.53 -29.92
C GLY A 835 18.57 13.53 -28.79
N ASN A 836 19.64 13.75 -28.02
CA ASN A 836 19.99 12.97 -26.85
C ASN A 836 19.36 13.56 -25.59
N TYR A 837 18.67 12.74 -24.82
CA TYR A 837 17.93 13.14 -23.63
C TYR A 837 18.25 12.25 -22.43
N GLN A 838 17.89 12.73 -21.25
CA GLN A 838 17.91 11.98 -19.98
C GLN A 838 16.53 12.08 -19.35
N ILE A 839 15.85 10.94 -19.19
CA ILE A 839 14.58 10.87 -18.49
C ILE A 839 14.88 10.66 -17.01
N GLU A 840 14.26 11.45 -16.15
CA GLU A 840 14.50 11.43 -14.72
C GLU A 840 13.37 10.70 -13.99
N PHE A 841 13.74 9.93 -12.97
CA PHE A 841 12.84 9.14 -12.16
C PHE A 841 13.10 9.43 -10.70
N ARG A 842 12.05 9.42 -9.89
CA ARG A 842 12.20 9.36 -8.44
C ARG A 842 11.07 8.60 -7.77
N ASN A 843 11.44 7.82 -6.77
CA ASN A 843 10.52 7.05 -5.93
C ASN A 843 10.63 7.57 -4.52
N ILE A 844 9.52 8.01 -3.95
CA ILE A 844 9.50 8.73 -2.67
C ILE A 844 8.95 7.82 -1.58
N ALA A 845 9.66 7.73 -0.45
CA ALA A 845 9.25 6.93 0.70
C ALA A 845 7.97 7.49 1.36
N GLU A 846 7.15 6.62 1.95
CA GLU A 846 5.93 7.00 2.68
C GLU A 846 6.18 8.01 3.80
N ASN A 847 7.35 7.92 4.44
CA ASN A 847 7.78 8.79 5.53
C ASN A 847 8.58 10.02 5.09
N ALA A 848 8.63 10.29 3.79
CA ALA A 848 9.36 11.44 3.28
C ALA A 848 8.76 12.76 3.79
N PRO A 849 9.55 13.69 4.34
CA PRO A 849 9.10 15.05 4.63
C PRO A 849 8.61 15.79 3.38
N VAL A 850 8.05 16.99 3.57
CA VAL A 850 7.74 17.91 2.46
C VAL A 850 9.01 18.28 1.70
N ASN A 851 10.09 18.58 2.43
CA ASN A 851 11.42 18.83 1.87
C ASN A 851 12.29 17.59 2.11
N PHE A 852 12.65 16.88 1.05
CA PHE A 852 13.49 15.69 1.12
C PHE A 852 14.65 15.78 0.12
N THR A 853 15.62 14.89 0.28
CA THR A 853 16.72 14.72 -0.67
C THR A 853 16.67 13.32 -1.29
N GLU A 854 17.27 13.19 -2.46
CA GLU A 854 17.22 12.00 -3.30
C GLU A 854 18.62 11.35 -3.35
N GLN A 855 18.67 10.03 -3.51
CA GLN A 855 19.90 9.26 -3.72
C GLN A 855 19.75 8.36 -4.95
N GLN A 856 20.81 8.23 -5.74
CA GLN A 856 20.82 7.33 -6.90
C GLN A 856 20.53 5.88 -6.47
N ASP A 857 19.69 5.18 -7.25
CA ASP A 857 19.27 3.77 -7.17
C ASP A 857 18.49 3.37 -5.90
N ALA A 858 18.92 3.80 -4.72
CA ALA A 858 18.31 3.44 -3.45
C ALA A 858 18.67 4.44 -2.36
N ASN A 859 17.74 4.74 -1.45
CA ASN A 859 17.98 5.65 -0.32
C ASN A 859 18.79 5.01 0.82
N THR A 860 19.91 4.36 0.52
CA THR A 860 20.75 3.63 1.51
C THR A 860 21.32 4.51 2.62
N ASN A 861 21.46 5.82 2.40
CA ASN A 861 21.79 6.77 3.45
C ASN A 861 20.50 7.35 4.06
N LEU A 862 20.38 7.21 5.39
CA LEU A 862 19.27 7.66 6.22
C LEU A 862 18.84 9.13 6.00
N THR A 863 19.72 9.99 5.50
CA THR A 863 19.39 11.40 5.20
C THR A 863 18.44 11.57 4.01
N HIS A 864 18.35 10.56 3.14
CA HIS A 864 17.54 10.58 1.93
C HIS A 864 16.21 9.84 2.12
N HIS A 865 15.15 10.36 1.51
CA HIS A 865 13.79 9.78 1.57
C HIS A 865 13.25 9.47 0.17
N ALA A 866 14.11 9.53 -0.83
CA ALA A 866 13.76 9.19 -2.20
C ALA A 866 14.94 8.52 -2.90
N ALA A 867 14.62 7.57 -3.77
CA ALA A 867 15.56 6.95 -4.69
C ALA A 867 15.36 7.57 -6.09
N ALA A 868 16.42 8.07 -6.70
CA ALA A 868 16.42 8.68 -8.02
C ALA A 868 17.12 7.79 -9.04
N ASP A 869 16.75 7.93 -10.30
CA ASP A 869 17.43 7.29 -11.42
C ASP A 869 17.30 8.14 -12.68
N THR A 870 18.19 7.94 -13.65
CA THR A 870 18.17 8.60 -14.95
C THR A 870 18.43 7.61 -16.08
N VAL A 871 17.56 7.59 -17.07
CA VAL A 871 17.71 6.71 -18.24
C VAL A 871 18.01 7.54 -19.49
N ALA A 872 19.10 7.19 -20.17
CA ALA A 872 19.55 7.85 -21.39
C ALA A 872 18.77 7.36 -22.61
N VAL A 873 18.23 8.29 -23.39
CA VAL A 873 17.46 8.01 -24.61
C VAL A 873 17.92 8.86 -25.78
N GLU A 874 17.68 8.42 -27.01
CA GLU A 874 17.82 9.21 -28.24
C GLU A 874 16.44 9.31 -28.93
N VAL A 875 15.95 10.53 -29.17
CA VAL A 875 14.74 10.76 -29.97
C VAL A 875 15.12 10.86 -31.44
N ILE A 876 14.49 10.02 -32.27
CA ILE A 876 14.88 9.81 -33.66
C ILE A 876 13.67 9.99 -34.59
N GLY A 877 13.88 10.70 -35.69
CA GLY A 877 12.93 10.89 -36.77
C GLY A 877 12.83 9.68 -37.70
N ARG A 878 12.12 9.83 -38.82
CA ARG A 878 11.98 8.76 -39.83
C ARG A 878 12.04 9.30 -41.25
N LEU A 879 12.47 8.47 -42.19
CA LEU A 879 12.47 8.66 -43.63
C LEU A 879 11.66 7.52 -44.26
N TYR A 880 10.57 7.81 -44.97
CA TYR A 880 9.54 6.81 -45.29
C TYR A 880 8.66 7.20 -46.49
N ASP A 881 7.74 6.30 -46.86
CA ASP A 881 6.70 6.53 -47.87
C ASP A 881 7.29 6.90 -49.25
N PHE A 882 8.33 6.21 -49.73
CA PHE A 882 8.79 6.46 -51.09
C PHE A 882 7.76 5.90 -52.09
N HIS A 883 7.32 6.73 -53.04
CA HIS A 883 6.42 6.27 -54.09
C HIS A 883 6.51 7.10 -55.37
N ILE A 884 6.18 6.46 -56.49
CA ILE A 884 6.06 7.12 -57.80
C ILE A 884 4.64 7.68 -57.94
N THR A 885 4.54 8.97 -58.24
CA THR A 885 3.29 9.72 -58.38
C THR A 885 2.86 9.98 -59.80
N ASP A 886 3.79 9.88 -60.76
CA ASP A 886 3.49 10.07 -62.18
C ASP A 886 4.60 9.52 -63.07
N ILE A 887 4.27 9.16 -64.31
CA ILE A 887 5.23 8.77 -65.34
C ILE A 887 4.87 9.50 -66.63
N SER A 888 5.84 10.20 -67.23
CA SER A 888 5.61 11.05 -68.41
C SER A 888 5.47 10.30 -69.73
N ASP A 889 5.70 8.98 -69.72
CA ASP A 889 5.51 8.11 -70.88
C ASP A 889 4.01 7.98 -71.17
N TYR A 890 3.61 8.24 -72.41
CA TYR A 890 2.20 8.26 -72.82
C TYR A 890 1.46 6.95 -72.56
N ASN A 891 2.17 5.82 -72.52
CA ASN A 891 1.57 4.54 -72.16
C ASN A 891 1.03 4.51 -70.73
N TRP A 892 1.50 5.40 -69.84
CA TRP A 892 1.16 5.43 -68.42
C TRP A 892 0.21 6.58 -68.05
N GLU A 893 -0.11 7.47 -69.00
CA GLU A 893 -0.91 8.67 -68.72
C GLU A 893 -2.29 8.33 -68.15
N ASN A 894 -2.94 7.30 -68.67
CA ASN A 894 -4.26 6.84 -68.21
C ASN A 894 -4.26 6.22 -66.80
N VAL A 895 -3.09 5.88 -66.25
CA VAL A 895 -2.95 5.37 -64.88
C VAL A 895 -3.04 6.52 -63.89
N PHE A 896 -2.33 7.61 -64.18
CA PHE A 896 -2.20 8.75 -63.28
C PHE A 896 -3.20 9.88 -63.57
N ARG A 897 -3.80 9.93 -64.76
CA ARG A 897 -4.74 10.97 -65.19
C ARG A 897 -6.14 10.42 -65.47
N LYS A 898 -7.16 11.14 -65.00
CA LYS A 898 -8.58 10.75 -65.21
C LYS A 898 -8.96 10.70 -66.69
N ARG A 899 -8.32 11.53 -67.52
CA ARG A 899 -8.53 11.64 -68.97
C ARG A 899 -7.21 11.98 -69.64
N VAL A 900 -6.98 11.45 -70.83
CA VAL A 900 -5.80 11.78 -71.66
C VAL A 900 -5.73 13.29 -71.89
N GLY A 901 -4.55 13.89 -71.71
CA GLY A 901 -4.28 15.33 -71.78
C GLY A 901 -4.65 16.13 -70.52
N SER A 902 -5.42 15.56 -69.59
CA SER A 902 -5.90 16.28 -68.39
C SER A 902 -4.82 16.39 -67.31
N PRO A 903 -4.71 17.53 -66.59
CA PRO A 903 -3.88 17.61 -65.38
C PRO A 903 -4.48 16.87 -64.18
N GLU A 904 -5.77 16.56 -64.19
CA GLU A 904 -6.47 15.98 -63.03
C GLU A 904 -5.96 14.57 -62.69
N PRO A 905 -5.43 14.36 -61.47
CA PRO A 905 -4.89 13.08 -61.07
C PRO A 905 -6.00 12.05 -60.74
N THR A 906 -5.72 10.77 -60.95
CA THR A 906 -6.57 9.66 -60.48
C THR A 906 -6.44 9.44 -58.97
N GLY A 907 -5.34 9.88 -58.36
CA GLY A 907 -4.96 9.56 -56.98
C GLY A 907 -4.13 8.28 -56.84
N VAL A 908 -3.90 7.57 -57.94
CA VAL A 908 -3.06 6.36 -57.98
C VAL A 908 -1.58 6.71 -57.85
N SER A 909 -0.84 5.88 -57.13
CA SER A 909 0.61 5.96 -56.91
C SER A 909 1.19 4.56 -56.75
N TYR A 910 2.47 4.38 -57.10
CA TYR A 910 3.18 3.10 -56.94
C TYR A 910 4.10 3.18 -55.73
N TRP A 911 3.73 2.47 -54.68
CA TRP A 911 4.40 2.49 -53.37
C TRP A 911 5.53 1.48 -53.29
N THR A 912 6.50 1.71 -52.39
CA THR A 912 7.54 0.72 -52.05
C THR A 912 6.99 -0.70 -51.93
N GLY A 913 5.87 -0.88 -51.23
CA GLY A 913 5.21 -2.17 -51.08
C GLY A 913 3.78 -2.05 -50.56
N GLY A 914 3.28 -3.12 -49.97
CA GLY A 914 1.91 -3.22 -49.44
C GLY A 914 1.73 -2.64 -48.03
N ASN A 915 2.81 -2.21 -47.37
CA ASN A 915 2.78 -1.78 -45.97
C ASN A 915 3.05 -0.27 -45.82
N SER A 916 2.63 0.26 -44.69
CA SER A 916 2.90 1.60 -44.18
C SER A 916 4.28 1.67 -43.53
N ILE A 917 4.67 2.86 -43.07
CA ILE A 917 5.97 3.15 -42.45
C ILE A 917 6.40 2.14 -41.36
N ASP A 918 5.46 1.59 -40.59
CA ASP A 918 5.73 0.69 -39.46
C ASP A 918 5.32 -0.77 -39.77
N GLY A 919 5.15 -1.12 -41.03
CA GLY A 919 4.86 -2.50 -41.46
C GLY A 919 3.38 -2.91 -41.43
N TYR A 920 2.47 -2.05 -41.01
CA TYR A 920 1.02 -2.33 -41.09
C TYR A 920 0.51 -2.21 -42.53
N PRO A 921 -0.47 -3.02 -42.98
CA PRO A 921 -1.02 -2.93 -44.34
C PRO A 921 -1.47 -1.50 -44.71
N ARG A 922 -0.99 -1.00 -45.84
CA ARG A 922 -1.34 0.33 -46.39
C ARG A 922 -2.67 0.31 -47.13
N GLY A 923 -3.07 -0.86 -47.63
CA GLY A 923 -4.33 -1.04 -48.38
C GLY A 923 -4.23 -0.72 -49.87
N ASN A 924 -3.04 -0.43 -50.41
CA ASN A 924 -2.85 -0.36 -51.86
C ASN A 924 -2.98 -1.75 -52.48
N LEU A 925 -3.59 -1.77 -53.67
CA LEU A 925 -3.91 -2.96 -54.42
C LEU A 925 -2.88 -3.22 -55.53
N ALA A 926 -2.63 -4.47 -55.90
CA ALA A 926 -1.84 -4.77 -57.10
C ALA A 926 -2.51 -4.11 -58.34
N PRO A 927 -1.74 -3.59 -59.31
CA PRO A 927 -0.30 -3.66 -59.45
C PRO A 927 0.46 -2.44 -58.87
N TYR A 928 -0.13 -1.66 -57.97
CA TYR A 928 0.35 -0.35 -57.51
C TYR A 928 1.48 -0.42 -56.47
N VAL A 929 2.53 -1.18 -56.80
CA VAL A 929 3.76 -1.37 -56.02
C VAL A 929 4.99 -1.25 -56.90
N LEU A 930 6.12 -0.88 -56.30
CA LEU A 930 7.41 -0.79 -56.95
C LEU A 930 8.07 -2.19 -57.09
N PRO A 931 8.96 -2.38 -58.08
CA PRO A 931 9.30 -1.42 -59.13
C PRO A 931 8.24 -1.35 -60.25
N ILE A 932 8.25 -0.24 -60.99
CA ILE A 932 7.55 -0.16 -62.29
C ILE A 932 8.26 -1.09 -63.27
N ARG A 933 7.55 -2.10 -63.77
CA ARG A 933 8.07 -3.14 -64.66
C ARG A 933 6.96 -3.62 -65.61
N PRO A 934 7.28 -4.47 -66.60
CA PRO A 934 6.25 -5.22 -67.31
C PRO A 934 5.32 -5.94 -66.31
N GLY A 935 4.02 -5.71 -66.44
CA GLY A 935 2.99 -6.20 -65.53
C GLY A 935 2.54 -5.18 -64.48
N SER A 936 3.26 -4.07 -64.30
CA SER A 936 2.87 -3.00 -63.37
C SER A 936 1.72 -2.12 -63.90
N HIS A 937 1.40 -2.17 -65.19
CA HIS A 937 0.30 -1.39 -65.77
C HIS A 937 -1.06 -2.09 -65.52
N PRO A 938 -2.09 -1.40 -64.96
CA PRO A 938 -3.36 -2.03 -64.58
C PRO A 938 -4.21 -2.50 -65.77
N VAL A 939 -4.08 -1.85 -66.93
CA VAL A 939 -4.83 -2.22 -68.15
C VAL A 939 -4.18 -3.42 -68.86
N GLN A 940 -4.98 -4.46 -69.13
CA GLN A 940 -4.53 -5.74 -69.72
C GLN A 940 -3.76 -5.60 -71.05
N GLY A 941 -4.10 -4.62 -71.88
CA GLY A 941 -3.42 -4.35 -73.16
C GLY A 941 -1.96 -3.87 -73.03
N PHE A 942 -1.55 -3.43 -71.83
CA PHE A 942 -0.23 -2.85 -71.56
C PHE A 942 0.64 -3.75 -70.67
N ARG A 943 0.32 -5.05 -70.55
CA ARG A 943 1.05 -5.98 -69.68
C ARG A 943 2.56 -6.07 -69.96
N ASN A 944 3.01 -5.82 -71.18
CA ASN A 944 4.43 -5.83 -71.53
C ASN A 944 5.08 -4.44 -71.51
N ALA A 945 4.31 -3.39 -71.16
CA ALA A 945 4.81 -2.02 -71.14
C ALA A 945 5.80 -1.83 -69.99
N ALA A 946 6.97 -1.30 -70.30
CA ALA A 946 7.88 -0.67 -69.36
C ALA A 946 8.05 0.81 -69.78
N VAL A 947 8.80 1.59 -69.01
CA VAL A 947 9.01 3.01 -69.33
C VAL A 947 10.05 3.11 -70.44
N LYS A 948 9.85 3.94 -71.48
CA LYS A 948 10.90 4.17 -72.49
C LYS A 948 11.96 5.15 -71.98
N THR A 949 13.22 4.97 -72.39
CA THR A 949 14.30 5.89 -72.01
C THR A 949 13.98 7.32 -72.48
N GLY A 950 14.42 8.33 -71.72
CA GLY A 950 14.10 9.74 -71.98
C GLY A 950 12.79 10.24 -71.35
N TYR A 951 11.85 9.37 -70.98
CA TYR A 951 10.71 9.77 -70.14
C TYR A 951 11.08 9.80 -68.66
N HIS A 952 10.59 10.81 -67.95
CA HIS A 952 10.80 10.96 -66.52
C HIS A 952 9.63 10.37 -65.73
N PHE A 953 9.95 9.88 -64.53
CA PHE A 953 8.95 9.62 -63.52
C PHE A 953 9.08 10.66 -62.40
N LYS A 954 7.96 10.95 -61.76
CA LYS A 954 7.86 11.82 -60.59
C LYS A 954 7.65 10.97 -59.37
N PHE A 955 8.25 11.37 -58.26
CA PHE A 955 8.11 10.69 -56.99
C PHE A 955 8.08 11.71 -55.86
N ASP A 956 7.59 11.25 -54.72
CA ASP A 956 7.84 11.92 -53.45
C ASP A 956 8.06 10.90 -52.34
N LEU A 957 8.56 11.42 -51.22
CA LEU A 957 8.81 10.70 -49.99
C LEU A 957 8.66 11.66 -48.81
N LYS A 958 8.60 11.11 -47.61
CA LYS A 958 8.40 11.90 -46.39
C LYS A 958 9.56 11.72 -45.42
N THR A 959 9.78 12.79 -44.65
CA THR A 959 10.56 12.75 -43.43
C THR A 959 9.73 13.24 -42.25
N LYS A 960 10.04 12.77 -41.06
CA LYS A 960 9.58 13.39 -39.80
C LYS A 960 10.76 13.62 -38.87
N GLY A 961 10.70 14.69 -38.08
CA GLY A 961 11.78 15.18 -37.24
C GLY A 961 12.41 16.47 -37.78
N ASN A 962 13.69 16.67 -37.48
CA ASN A 962 14.43 17.93 -37.67
C ASN A 962 15.03 18.03 -39.08
N MET A 963 14.20 17.82 -40.11
CA MET A 963 14.54 17.91 -41.54
C MET A 963 13.93 19.14 -42.22
N PHE A 964 13.62 20.17 -41.44
CA PHE A 964 12.96 21.41 -41.88
C PHE A 964 13.93 22.60 -42.04
N GLY A 965 15.22 22.43 -41.81
CA GLY A 965 16.24 23.45 -42.01
C GLY A 965 16.45 23.82 -43.48
N LYS A 966 16.98 25.02 -43.74
CA LYS A 966 17.19 25.57 -45.10
C LYS A 966 18.20 24.77 -45.94
N GLN A 967 19.18 24.15 -45.28
CA GLN A 967 20.24 23.35 -45.89
C GLN A 967 19.98 21.83 -45.78
N ASP A 968 18.88 21.41 -45.16
CA ASP A 968 18.55 19.99 -45.11
C ASP A 968 18.14 19.50 -46.51
N GLY A 969 18.35 18.21 -46.76
CA GLY A 969 18.04 17.63 -48.05
C GLY A 969 18.00 16.12 -48.05
N ILE A 970 17.57 15.56 -49.18
CA ILE A 970 17.58 14.11 -49.41
C ILE A 970 18.59 13.79 -50.50
N ARG A 971 19.59 12.98 -50.18
CA ARG A 971 20.51 12.43 -51.17
C ARG A 971 19.92 11.16 -51.78
N ILE A 972 19.94 11.09 -53.10
CA ILE A 972 19.60 9.89 -53.85
C ILE A 972 20.78 9.53 -54.74
N THR A 973 21.28 8.31 -54.63
CA THR A 973 22.39 7.79 -55.44
C THR A 973 21.86 6.67 -56.34
N PRO A 974 21.57 6.95 -57.62
CA PRO A 974 21.14 5.94 -58.57
C PRO A 974 22.25 4.95 -58.93
N THR A 975 21.90 3.67 -59.03
CA THR A 975 22.73 2.64 -59.64
C THR A 975 21.95 1.90 -60.72
N PHE A 976 22.66 1.25 -61.65
CA PHE A 976 22.07 0.68 -62.85
C PHE A 976 22.39 -0.80 -62.98
N SER A 977 21.37 -1.58 -63.29
CA SER A 977 21.49 -2.99 -63.68
C SER A 977 20.76 -3.23 -64.99
N PHE A 978 21.12 -4.30 -65.69
CA PHE A 978 20.39 -4.79 -66.85
C PHE A 978 19.76 -6.12 -66.51
N VAL A 979 18.48 -6.27 -66.86
CA VAL A 979 17.71 -7.51 -66.74
C VAL A 979 17.33 -7.97 -68.15
N SER A 980 17.59 -9.24 -68.47
CA SER A 980 17.20 -9.79 -69.78
C SER A 980 15.69 -9.71 -70.02
N LYS A 981 15.27 -9.68 -71.28
CA LYS A 981 13.85 -9.52 -71.65
C LYS A 981 12.91 -10.57 -71.07
N ASP A 982 13.41 -11.77 -70.84
CA ASP A 982 12.72 -12.88 -70.20
C ASP A 982 12.73 -12.84 -68.66
N GLY A 983 13.43 -11.86 -68.07
CA GLY A 983 13.53 -11.65 -66.63
C GLY A 983 14.53 -12.57 -65.92
N THR A 984 15.29 -13.43 -66.63
CA THR A 984 16.05 -14.52 -66.01
C THR A 984 17.44 -14.13 -65.51
N THR A 985 18.07 -13.13 -66.13
CA THR A 985 19.45 -12.71 -65.78
C THR A 985 19.49 -11.26 -65.35
N ARG A 986 20.29 -10.96 -64.32
CA ARG A 986 20.58 -9.60 -63.86
C ARG A 986 22.09 -9.38 -63.78
N GLN A 987 22.57 -8.26 -64.32
CA GLN A 987 23.97 -7.84 -64.23
C GLN A 987 24.10 -6.33 -64.00
N GLU A 988 25.14 -5.89 -63.32
CA GLU A 988 25.43 -4.45 -63.21
C GLU A 988 25.94 -3.90 -64.55
N VAL A 989 25.58 -2.65 -64.87
CA VAL A 989 25.94 -2.03 -66.15
C VAL A 989 26.48 -0.61 -65.98
N ASP A 990 27.34 -0.23 -66.91
CA ASP A 990 27.67 1.16 -67.17
C ASP A 990 26.78 1.69 -68.30
N LEU A 991 26.25 2.90 -68.11
CA LEU A 991 25.38 3.56 -69.08
C LEU A 991 26.14 4.71 -69.75
N TYR A 992 25.99 4.81 -71.06
CA TYR A 992 26.59 5.85 -71.87
C TYR A 992 25.52 6.62 -72.65
N TYR A 993 25.76 7.89 -72.92
CA TYR A 993 24.88 8.74 -73.73
C TYR A 993 25.67 9.70 -74.62
N HIS A 994 24.98 10.36 -75.55
CA HIS A 994 25.59 11.35 -76.44
C HIS A 994 25.14 12.77 -76.07
N ARG A 995 26.05 13.76 -76.17
CA ARG A 995 25.73 15.19 -76.01
C ARG A 995 26.34 16.01 -77.15
N GLY A 996 25.51 16.50 -78.08
CA GLY A 996 26.00 17.26 -79.24
C GLY A 996 26.97 16.42 -80.10
N GLN A 997 28.23 16.84 -80.18
CA GLN A 997 29.31 16.10 -80.85
C GLN A 997 30.04 15.13 -79.92
N GLU A 998 29.89 15.26 -78.59
CA GLU A 998 30.46 14.32 -77.64
C GLU A 998 29.70 12.99 -77.72
N ARG A 999 30.43 11.90 -77.90
CA ARG A 999 29.89 10.55 -78.04
C ARG A 999 30.27 9.69 -76.85
N LEU A 1000 29.37 8.78 -76.45
CA LEU A 1000 29.60 7.78 -75.42
C LEU A 1000 30.17 8.39 -74.12
N ILE A 1001 29.47 9.38 -73.56
CA ILE A 1001 29.74 9.90 -72.23
C ILE A 1001 29.20 8.91 -71.21
N ARG A 1002 30.06 8.36 -70.36
CA ARG A 1002 29.63 7.47 -69.27
C ARG A 1002 28.91 8.28 -68.19
N ILE A 1003 27.72 7.84 -67.79
CA ILE A 1003 26.99 8.41 -66.65
C ILE A 1003 27.86 8.30 -65.38
N GLY A 1004 28.00 9.41 -64.66
CA GLY A 1004 28.84 9.50 -63.45
C GLY A 1004 30.33 9.70 -63.70
N SER A 1005 30.79 9.75 -64.95
CA SER A 1005 32.17 10.16 -65.27
C SER A 1005 32.37 11.67 -65.13
N ALA A 1006 33.63 12.11 -65.18
CA ALA A 1006 33.96 13.55 -65.18
C ALA A 1006 33.36 14.30 -66.39
N GLN A 1007 33.08 13.59 -67.49
CA GLN A 1007 32.46 14.13 -68.71
C GLN A 1007 30.93 14.27 -68.59
N ASP A 1008 30.29 13.62 -67.61
CA ASP A 1008 28.85 13.72 -67.33
C ASP A 1008 28.52 15.09 -66.74
N LEU A 1009 28.35 16.06 -67.64
CA LEU A 1009 28.03 17.45 -67.31
C LEU A 1009 26.54 17.81 -67.47
N GLU A 1010 25.65 16.85 -67.73
CA GLU A 1010 24.21 17.14 -67.86
C GLU A 1010 23.58 17.49 -66.50
N LYS A 1011 22.79 18.58 -66.45
CA LYS A 1011 22.13 19.06 -65.23
C LYS A 1011 20.68 18.61 -65.19
N ARG A 1012 20.22 18.15 -64.02
CA ARG A 1012 18.83 17.75 -63.77
C ARG A 1012 18.13 18.79 -62.91
N PHE A 1013 16.88 19.09 -63.28
CA PHE A 1013 16.08 20.11 -62.61
C PHE A 1013 14.69 19.55 -62.25
N VAL A 1014 14.12 20.08 -61.17
CA VAL A 1014 12.74 19.82 -60.73
C VAL A 1014 12.02 21.14 -60.54
N VAL A 1015 10.74 21.17 -60.86
CA VAL A 1015 9.84 22.28 -60.54
C VAL A 1015 8.85 21.78 -59.49
N LEU A 1016 8.78 22.46 -58.33
CA LEU A 1016 7.90 22.08 -57.22
C LEU A 1016 6.44 22.13 -57.67
N ASN A 1017 5.94 23.29 -58.09
CA ASN A 1017 4.56 23.45 -58.54
C ASN A 1017 4.42 23.21 -60.05
N SER A 1018 4.90 22.05 -60.52
CA SER A 1018 4.67 21.66 -61.92
C SER A 1018 3.21 21.21 -62.12
N ARG A 1019 2.61 21.54 -63.27
CA ARG A 1019 1.19 21.25 -63.60
C ARG A 1019 0.76 19.82 -63.26
N LEU A 1020 1.63 18.84 -63.49
CA LEU A 1020 1.32 17.42 -63.32
C LEU A 1020 1.64 16.88 -61.91
N ARG A 1021 2.34 17.64 -61.06
CA ARG A 1021 2.66 17.16 -59.69
C ARG A 1021 1.48 17.29 -58.73
N ASN A 1022 0.57 18.24 -58.98
CA ASN A 1022 -0.62 18.49 -58.16
C ASN A 1022 -0.28 18.68 -56.66
N VAL A 1023 0.74 19.48 -56.36
CA VAL A 1023 1.08 19.84 -54.96
C VAL A 1023 -0.09 20.61 -54.36
N PRO A 1024 -0.63 20.21 -53.19
CA PRO A 1024 -1.75 20.92 -52.60
C PRO A 1024 -1.38 22.37 -52.25
N VAL A 1025 -2.27 23.31 -52.58
CA VAL A 1025 -2.06 24.76 -52.32
C VAL A 1025 -1.89 25.05 -50.83
N THR A 1026 -2.56 24.28 -49.96
CA THR A 1026 -2.41 24.36 -48.51
C THR A 1026 -0.97 24.07 -48.08
N GLU A 1027 -0.34 23.04 -48.62
CA GLU A 1027 1.06 22.67 -48.29
C GLU A 1027 2.06 23.73 -48.76
N LEU A 1028 1.82 24.33 -49.94
CA LEU A 1028 2.63 25.45 -50.44
C LEU A 1028 2.50 26.68 -49.53
N GLY A 1029 1.28 26.99 -49.09
CA GLY A 1029 0.99 28.09 -48.16
C GLY A 1029 1.65 27.89 -46.79
N ASP A 1030 1.54 26.69 -46.22
CA ASP A 1030 2.17 26.32 -44.94
C ASP A 1030 3.69 26.45 -45.00
N THR A 1031 4.29 26.02 -46.11
CA THR A 1031 5.73 26.12 -46.36
C THR A 1031 6.16 27.58 -46.49
N ALA A 1032 5.43 28.39 -47.27
CA ALA A 1032 5.72 29.81 -47.43
C ALA A 1032 5.61 30.57 -46.11
N ARG A 1033 4.63 30.23 -45.26
CA ARG A 1033 4.49 30.79 -43.91
C ARG A 1033 5.71 30.49 -43.06
N TYR A 1034 6.14 29.24 -43.03
CA TYR A 1034 7.32 28.84 -42.27
C TYR A 1034 8.59 29.54 -42.77
N GLN A 1035 8.79 29.60 -44.10
CA GLN A 1035 9.94 30.28 -44.69
C GLN A 1035 9.99 31.75 -44.31
N TYR A 1036 8.87 32.46 -44.42
CA TYR A 1036 8.77 33.86 -44.03
C TYR A 1036 9.14 34.06 -42.55
N THR A 1037 8.58 33.25 -41.66
CA THR A 1037 8.75 33.41 -40.22
C THR A 1037 10.14 32.99 -39.73
N TYR A 1038 10.68 31.88 -40.22
CA TYR A 1038 11.87 31.23 -39.64
C TYR A 1038 13.10 31.19 -40.56
N GLU A 1039 12.95 31.26 -41.88
CA GLU A 1039 14.07 31.15 -42.83
C GLU A 1039 14.53 32.47 -43.43
N LEU A 1040 13.64 33.48 -43.50
CA LEU A 1040 14.00 34.83 -43.90
C LEU A 1040 14.69 35.58 -42.76
N SER A 1041 15.66 36.40 -43.11
CA SER A 1041 16.22 37.41 -42.22
C SER A 1041 15.19 38.50 -41.91
N GLU A 1042 15.46 39.27 -40.85
CA GLU A 1042 14.63 40.42 -40.49
C GLU A 1042 14.57 41.46 -41.62
N GLU A 1043 15.69 41.69 -42.32
CA GLU A 1043 15.76 42.58 -43.48
C GLU A 1043 14.89 42.09 -44.64
N GLU A 1044 14.90 40.79 -44.95
CA GLU A 1044 14.07 40.19 -46.00
C GLU A 1044 12.57 40.25 -45.64
N ARG A 1045 12.20 40.09 -44.36
CA ARG A 1045 10.82 40.25 -43.89
C ARG A 1045 10.33 41.70 -43.97
N ASN A 1046 11.22 42.69 -43.84
CA ASN A 1046 10.85 44.10 -43.96
C ASN A 1046 10.55 44.53 -45.41
N GLN A 1047 10.85 43.69 -46.41
CA GLN A 1047 10.62 43.98 -47.83
C GLN A 1047 9.20 43.65 -48.32
N GLY A 1048 8.36 43.00 -47.50
CA GLY A 1048 6.98 42.68 -47.87
C GLY A 1048 6.26 41.87 -46.79
N THR A 1049 4.94 41.86 -46.85
CA THR A 1049 4.09 41.16 -45.87
C THR A 1049 4.11 39.64 -46.06
N LEU A 1050 3.69 38.89 -45.03
CA LEU A 1050 3.49 37.44 -45.13
C LEU A 1050 2.55 37.06 -46.29
N ALA A 1051 1.44 37.79 -46.46
CA ALA A 1051 0.47 37.51 -47.52
C ALA A 1051 1.09 37.68 -48.93
N GLU A 1052 1.86 38.74 -49.14
CA GLU A 1052 2.59 38.97 -50.40
C GLU A 1052 3.67 37.88 -50.62
N HIS A 1053 4.36 37.47 -49.56
CA HIS A 1053 5.33 36.38 -49.63
C HIS A 1053 4.65 35.05 -50.02
N MET A 1054 3.50 34.73 -49.43
CA MET A 1054 2.74 33.51 -49.76
C MET A 1054 2.29 33.50 -51.23
N VAL A 1055 1.72 34.62 -51.73
CA VAL A 1055 1.33 34.75 -53.14
C VAL A 1055 2.53 34.59 -54.06
N ARG A 1056 3.63 35.30 -53.78
CA ARG A 1056 4.88 35.19 -54.57
C ARG A 1056 5.48 33.79 -54.51
N PHE A 1057 5.37 33.09 -53.40
CA PHE A 1057 5.86 31.72 -53.28
C PHE A 1057 5.03 30.78 -54.16
N VAL A 1058 3.70 30.82 -54.02
CA VAL A 1058 2.77 29.94 -54.74
C VAL A 1058 2.80 30.22 -56.25
N ASP A 1059 2.67 31.48 -56.68
CA ASP A 1059 2.47 31.83 -58.09
C ASP A 1059 3.77 32.00 -58.88
N GLN A 1060 4.92 32.15 -58.22
CA GLN A 1060 6.20 32.41 -58.89
C GLN A 1060 7.31 31.46 -58.41
N THR A 1061 7.67 31.52 -57.12
CA THR A 1061 8.87 30.85 -56.59
C THR A 1061 8.78 29.33 -56.76
N SER A 1062 7.62 28.74 -56.48
CA SER A 1062 7.37 27.31 -56.60
C SER A 1062 7.39 26.80 -58.06
N HIS A 1063 7.29 27.70 -59.04
CA HIS A 1063 7.38 27.38 -60.48
C HIS A 1063 8.81 27.48 -61.03
N HIS A 1064 9.79 27.91 -60.22
CA HIS A 1064 11.19 27.97 -60.65
C HIS A 1064 11.82 26.58 -60.78
N LYS A 1065 12.76 26.47 -61.74
CA LYS A 1065 13.61 25.27 -61.89
C LYS A 1065 14.63 25.21 -60.76
N THR A 1066 14.55 24.16 -59.95
CA THR A 1066 15.51 23.83 -58.90
C THR A 1066 16.51 22.82 -59.44
N TRP A 1067 17.80 23.13 -59.37
CA TRP A 1067 18.85 22.18 -59.75
C TRP A 1067 18.99 21.11 -58.67
N ILE A 1068 18.92 19.84 -59.06
CA ILE A 1068 18.94 18.71 -58.12
C ILE A 1068 20.13 17.77 -58.32
N GLY A 1069 21.01 18.02 -59.30
CA GLY A 1069 22.19 17.17 -59.55
C GLY A 1069 22.30 16.69 -61.00
N ARG A 1070 22.69 15.42 -61.17
CA ARG A 1070 23.03 14.75 -62.44
C ARG A 1070 22.37 13.37 -62.52
N TYR A 1071 22.72 12.56 -63.52
CA TYR A 1071 22.19 11.19 -63.64
C TYR A 1071 22.72 10.24 -62.56
N ALA A 1072 23.98 10.40 -62.12
CA ALA A 1072 24.61 9.50 -61.14
C ALA A 1072 24.41 9.89 -59.67
N TRP A 1073 23.86 11.07 -59.38
CA TRP A 1073 23.54 11.51 -58.02
C TRP A 1073 22.54 12.66 -58.03
N MET A 1074 21.69 12.72 -57.02
CA MET A 1074 20.75 13.82 -56.79
C MET A 1074 20.73 14.24 -55.33
N ILE A 1075 20.48 15.53 -55.10
CA ILE A 1075 20.11 16.08 -53.80
C ILE A 1075 18.78 16.81 -54.00
N LEU A 1076 17.77 16.45 -53.22
CA LEU A 1076 16.51 17.18 -53.14
C LEU A 1076 16.65 18.26 -52.05
N PRO A 1077 16.82 19.55 -52.39
CA PRO A 1077 17.00 20.60 -51.39
C PRO A 1077 15.65 21.17 -50.92
N SER A 1078 15.69 22.04 -49.93
CA SER A 1078 14.51 22.66 -49.29
C SER A 1078 13.56 23.39 -50.27
N GLN A 1079 14.03 23.84 -51.45
CA GLN A 1079 13.20 24.49 -52.46
C GLN A 1079 12.16 23.57 -53.11
N ILE A 1080 12.33 22.25 -52.99
CA ILE A 1080 11.38 21.24 -53.49
C ILE A 1080 10.82 20.38 -52.33
N ARG A 1081 10.76 20.98 -51.13
CA ARG A 1081 10.17 20.43 -49.92
C ARG A 1081 8.90 21.18 -49.56
N THR A 1082 7.88 20.48 -49.05
CA THR A 1082 6.74 21.09 -48.35
C THR A 1082 6.64 20.62 -46.91
N LEU A 1083 5.98 21.39 -46.06
CA LEU A 1083 5.72 21.09 -44.65
C LEU A 1083 4.25 20.66 -44.47
N ILE A 1084 4.03 19.51 -43.81
CA ILE A 1084 2.74 18.81 -43.80
C ILE A 1084 2.34 18.25 -42.42
N GLY A 1085 2.97 18.73 -41.36
CA GLY A 1085 2.70 18.27 -40.00
C GLY A 1085 1.31 18.69 -39.47
N PRO A 1086 0.96 18.25 -38.25
CA PRO A 1086 -0.34 18.55 -37.66
C PRO A 1086 -0.51 20.05 -37.37
N LYS A 1087 -1.75 20.53 -37.59
CA LYS A 1087 -2.18 21.92 -37.33
C LYS A 1087 -3.43 22.00 -36.45
N THR A 1088 -4.08 20.87 -36.22
CA THR A 1088 -5.25 20.71 -35.35
C THR A 1088 -4.91 19.74 -34.24
N ASP A 1089 -5.71 19.73 -33.17
CA ASP A 1089 -5.55 18.79 -32.05
C ASP A 1089 -4.18 18.87 -31.36
N ILE A 1090 -3.56 20.05 -31.44
CA ILE A 1090 -2.30 20.39 -30.79
C ILE A 1090 -2.56 21.22 -29.52
N PRO A 1091 -1.84 20.95 -28.42
CA PRO A 1091 -1.98 21.69 -27.18
C PRO A 1091 -1.64 23.17 -27.38
N SER A 1092 -2.31 24.06 -26.64
CA SER A 1092 -2.13 25.52 -26.76
C SER A 1092 -0.71 26.00 -26.45
N SER A 1093 0.05 25.25 -25.65
CA SER A 1093 1.46 25.54 -25.34
C SER A 1093 2.43 25.15 -26.46
N VAL A 1094 1.99 24.38 -27.47
CA VAL A 1094 2.84 23.90 -28.57
C VAL A 1094 2.80 24.89 -29.72
N ASN A 1095 3.98 25.23 -30.26
CA ASN A 1095 4.07 26.09 -31.43
C ASN A 1095 3.57 25.35 -32.69
N VAL A 1096 2.48 25.87 -33.28
CA VAL A 1096 1.83 25.30 -34.48
C VAL A 1096 2.76 25.22 -35.68
N ASP A 1097 3.61 26.23 -35.89
CA ASP A 1097 4.57 26.21 -37.00
C ASP A 1097 5.61 25.12 -36.82
N ARG A 1098 6.10 24.91 -35.59
CA ARG A 1098 7.06 23.84 -35.29
C ARG A 1098 6.43 22.46 -35.48
N ALA A 1099 5.17 22.28 -35.07
CA ALA A 1099 4.44 21.03 -35.28
C ALA A 1099 4.18 20.77 -36.76
N ASN A 1100 3.74 21.78 -37.52
CA ASN A 1100 3.58 21.68 -38.97
C ASN A 1100 4.91 21.40 -39.67
N ALA A 1101 6.00 22.02 -39.24
CA ALA A 1101 7.32 21.81 -39.79
C ALA A 1101 7.91 20.44 -39.47
N ALA A 1102 7.35 19.68 -38.52
CA ALA A 1102 7.91 18.42 -38.06
C ALA A 1102 7.79 17.27 -39.05
N ILE A 1103 6.87 17.36 -40.03
CA ILE A 1103 6.74 16.38 -41.12
C ILE A 1103 6.94 17.13 -42.43
N GLN A 1104 7.82 16.60 -43.27
CA GLN A 1104 8.16 17.20 -44.55
C GLN A 1104 7.93 16.20 -45.68
N ARG A 1105 7.52 16.70 -46.84
CA ARG A 1105 7.44 15.93 -48.08
C ARG A 1105 8.44 16.49 -49.08
N TRP A 1106 9.18 15.60 -49.75
CA TRP A 1106 10.24 15.92 -50.68
C TRP A 1106 9.90 15.44 -52.08
N TYR A 1107 10.02 16.33 -53.07
CA TYR A 1107 9.53 16.07 -54.42
C TYR A 1107 10.67 15.89 -55.43
N GLY A 1108 10.72 14.74 -56.09
CA GLY A 1108 11.76 14.43 -57.10
C GLY A 1108 11.22 14.17 -58.51
N GLU A 1109 12.13 14.18 -59.47
CA GLU A 1109 11.94 13.67 -60.84
C GLU A 1109 13.24 13.01 -61.31
N TYR A 1110 13.13 11.85 -61.96
CA TYR A 1110 14.28 11.17 -62.53
C TYR A 1110 13.97 10.59 -63.90
N SER A 1111 14.98 10.54 -64.77
CA SER A 1111 14.93 9.83 -66.04
C SER A 1111 16.31 9.37 -66.44
N LEU A 1112 16.36 8.37 -67.32
CA LEU A 1112 17.55 8.13 -68.14
C LEU A 1112 17.59 9.11 -69.34
N PRO A 1113 18.75 9.35 -69.96
CA PRO A 1113 18.85 10.00 -71.27
C PRO A 1113 17.95 9.31 -72.31
N ALA A 1114 17.51 10.01 -73.36
CA ALA A 1114 16.65 9.43 -74.38
C ALA A 1114 17.32 8.27 -75.12
N ASP A 1115 18.57 8.45 -75.54
CA ASP A 1115 19.38 7.40 -76.14
C ASP A 1115 20.46 6.98 -75.14
N VAL A 1116 20.33 5.76 -74.63
CA VAL A 1116 21.25 5.15 -73.66
C VAL A 1116 21.88 3.89 -74.25
N TYR A 1117 23.16 3.71 -73.97
CA TYR A 1117 23.95 2.57 -74.38
C TYR A 1117 24.44 1.85 -73.11
N ALA A 1118 23.85 0.71 -72.80
CA ALA A 1118 24.21 -0.10 -71.65
C ALA A 1118 25.30 -1.12 -72.02
N VAL A 1119 26.33 -1.27 -71.20
CA VAL A 1119 27.36 -2.31 -71.33
C VAL A 1119 27.61 -2.96 -69.98
N PRO A 1120 28.11 -4.21 -69.91
CA PRO A 1120 28.52 -4.80 -68.64
C PRO A 1120 29.47 -3.87 -67.89
N LYS A 1121 29.26 -3.71 -66.58
CA LYS A 1121 30.03 -2.76 -65.77
C LYS A 1121 31.54 -3.04 -65.86
N GLY A 1122 32.33 -2.00 -66.03
CA GLY A 1122 33.78 -2.09 -66.20
C GLY A 1122 34.26 -2.41 -67.61
N THR A 1123 33.36 -2.49 -68.61
CA THR A 1123 33.75 -2.66 -70.02
C THR A 1123 34.60 -1.48 -70.50
N ASP A 1124 35.82 -1.75 -70.98
CA ASP A 1124 36.71 -0.75 -71.57
C ASP A 1124 36.35 -0.47 -73.04
N LEU A 1125 35.45 0.51 -73.23
CA LEU A 1125 35.03 0.94 -74.57
C LEU A 1125 36.14 1.62 -75.38
N GLU A 1126 37.16 2.20 -74.73
CA GLU A 1126 38.25 2.87 -75.44
C GLU A 1126 39.13 1.84 -76.14
N SER A 1127 39.50 0.76 -75.43
CA SER A 1127 40.22 -0.37 -76.02
C SER A 1127 39.40 -1.04 -77.13
N LEU A 1128 38.10 -1.23 -76.91
CA LEU A 1128 37.18 -1.81 -77.91
C LEU A 1128 37.06 -0.96 -79.18
N ALA A 1129 36.99 0.36 -79.06
CA ALA A 1129 36.91 1.29 -80.19
C ALA A 1129 38.20 1.33 -81.03
N ARG A 1130 39.35 1.00 -80.44
CA ARG A 1130 40.63 0.89 -81.17
C ARG A 1130 40.75 -0.44 -81.93
N GLN A 1131 40.09 -1.50 -81.46
CA GLN A 1131 40.14 -2.84 -82.05
C GLN A 1131 39.04 -3.07 -83.09
N ASN A 1132 37.85 -2.48 -82.90
CA ASN A 1132 36.67 -2.67 -83.73
C ASN A 1132 35.96 -1.34 -84.00
N ARG A 1133 35.16 -1.29 -85.08
CA ARG A 1133 34.27 -0.14 -85.33
C ARG A 1133 33.17 -0.11 -84.25
N LEU A 1134 33.28 0.83 -83.31
CA LEU A 1134 32.27 1.10 -82.29
C LEU A 1134 31.28 2.15 -82.81
N ASP A 1135 30.25 1.70 -83.52
CA ASP A 1135 29.09 2.54 -83.86
C ASP A 1135 27.90 2.22 -82.95
N ASP A 1136 26.83 3.01 -83.05
CA ASP A 1136 25.67 2.86 -82.17
C ASP A 1136 25.09 1.44 -82.21
N LYS A 1137 25.29 0.66 -83.28
CA LYS A 1137 24.76 -0.71 -83.47
C LYS A 1137 25.71 -1.81 -82.98
N ALA A 1138 26.81 -1.47 -82.33
CA ALA A 1138 27.78 -2.44 -81.84
C ALA A 1138 27.14 -3.46 -80.87
N THR A 1139 27.52 -4.73 -81.02
CA THR A 1139 26.97 -5.86 -80.23
C THR A 1139 27.34 -5.83 -78.75
N VAL A 1140 28.30 -4.98 -78.36
CA VAL A 1140 28.66 -4.75 -76.96
C VAL A 1140 27.52 -4.09 -76.18
N PHE A 1141 26.63 -3.35 -76.86
CA PHE A 1141 25.51 -2.67 -76.24
C PHE A 1141 24.35 -3.63 -75.97
N LEU A 1142 23.98 -3.77 -74.70
CA LEU A 1142 22.87 -4.57 -74.23
C LEU A 1142 21.54 -3.90 -74.58
N ARG A 1143 20.75 -4.55 -75.43
CA ARG A 1143 19.48 -4.00 -75.97
C ARG A 1143 18.27 -4.89 -75.72
N ASP A 1144 18.46 -6.20 -75.61
CA ASP A 1144 17.36 -7.15 -75.47
C ASP A 1144 16.97 -7.35 -73.98
N GLY A 1145 16.34 -6.34 -73.40
CA GLY A 1145 15.95 -6.36 -72.00
C GLY A 1145 15.61 -4.99 -71.44
N TYR A 1146 15.86 -4.83 -70.14
CA TYR A 1146 15.46 -3.66 -69.36
C TYR A 1146 16.62 -3.12 -68.54
N ILE A 1147 16.73 -1.80 -68.45
CA ILE A 1147 17.65 -1.11 -67.56
C ILE A 1147 16.90 -0.80 -66.26
N VAL A 1148 17.30 -1.44 -65.17
CA VAL A 1148 16.78 -1.21 -63.82
C VAL A 1148 17.48 0.02 -63.24
N VAL A 1149 16.69 0.97 -62.74
CA VAL A 1149 17.17 2.07 -61.90
C VAL A 1149 16.93 1.69 -60.45
N ASN A 1150 18.00 1.71 -59.65
CA ASN A 1150 17.97 1.43 -58.22
C ASN A 1150 18.40 2.68 -57.42
N PHE A 1151 17.68 3.03 -56.36
CA PHE A 1151 17.92 4.23 -55.55
C PHE A 1151 18.40 3.85 -54.14
N ASN A 1152 19.59 4.34 -53.76
CA ASN A 1152 19.93 4.54 -52.35
C ASN A 1152 19.47 5.93 -51.90
N ILE A 1153 18.70 6.01 -50.80
CA ILE A 1153 18.06 7.24 -50.31
C ILE A 1153 18.51 7.51 -48.87
N GLU A 1154 19.01 8.73 -48.63
CA GLU A 1154 19.58 9.13 -47.34
C GLU A 1154 19.20 10.58 -47.01
N THR A 1155 18.99 10.88 -45.72
CA THR A 1155 18.76 12.26 -45.27
C THR A 1155 20.07 12.98 -44.99
N LEU A 1156 20.12 14.27 -45.31
CA LEU A 1156 21.24 15.17 -45.03
C LEU A 1156 20.76 16.27 -44.10
N ARG A 1157 21.41 16.43 -42.95
CA ARG A 1157 21.23 17.61 -42.10
C ARG A 1157 22.31 18.64 -42.40
N SER A 1158 21.92 19.90 -42.46
CA SER A 1158 22.83 21.03 -42.73
C SER A 1158 23.71 20.84 -43.98
N GLY A 1159 23.20 20.12 -44.99
CA GLY A 1159 23.91 19.83 -46.23
C GLY A 1159 25.11 18.88 -46.09
N ASN A 1160 25.30 18.20 -44.95
CA ASN A 1160 26.46 17.35 -44.73
C ASN A 1160 26.36 16.01 -45.49
N THR A 1161 27.05 15.93 -46.63
CA THR A 1161 27.10 14.70 -47.45
C THR A 1161 28.08 13.64 -46.94
N ASN A 1162 28.95 13.97 -45.99
CA ASN A 1162 29.93 13.01 -45.46
C ASN A 1162 29.36 12.15 -44.34
N ALA A 1163 28.31 12.62 -43.66
CA ALA A 1163 27.65 11.91 -42.57
C ALA A 1163 26.12 12.03 -42.71
N PRO A 1164 25.50 11.15 -43.52
CA PRO A 1164 24.05 11.11 -43.65
C PRO A 1164 23.39 10.85 -42.30
N HIS A 1165 22.21 11.44 -42.07
CA HIS A 1165 21.53 11.34 -40.78
C HIS A 1165 20.72 10.03 -40.65
N LEU A 1166 19.81 9.78 -41.59
CA LEU A 1166 18.99 8.56 -41.70
C LEU A 1166 19.20 7.89 -43.06
N GLN A 1167 19.06 6.56 -43.11
CA GLN A 1167 19.15 5.79 -44.35
C GLN A 1167 17.91 4.92 -44.57
N TYR A 1168 17.49 4.80 -45.84
CA TYR A 1168 16.30 4.04 -46.21
C TYR A 1168 16.60 2.53 -46.37
N ILE A 1169 17.78 2.16 -46.89
CA ILE A 1169 18.17 0.76 -47.16
C ILE A 1169 19.27 0.28 -46.21
N HIS A 1170 20.34 1.07 -46.06
CA HIS A 1170 21.59 0.62 -45.45
C HIS A 1170 21.79 1.10 -44.00
N ALA A 1171 20.71 1.40 -43.27
CA ALA A 1171 20.83 1.68 -41.84
C ALA A 1171 21.23 0.37 -41.09
N PRO A 1172 22.10 0.43 -40.07
CA PRO A 1172 22.62 -0.78 -39.42
C PRO A 1172 21.57 -1.65 -38.71
N LEU A 1173 20.48 -1.04 -38.24
CA LEU A 1173 19.44 -1.72 -37.43
C LEU A 1173 18.16 -2.01 -38.20
N MET A 1174 17.93 -1.37 -39.36
CA MET A 1174 16.66 -1.54 -40.07
C MET A 1174 16.75 -1.20 -41.57
N ASN A 1175 15.85 -1.78 -42.35
CA ASN A 1175 15.68 -1.51 -43.79
C ASN A 1175 14.22 -1.15 -44.08
N GLN A 1176 13.99 0.10 -44.47
CA GLN A 1176 12.65 0.65 -44.66
C GLN A 1176 11.98 0.13 -45.94
N TRP A 1177 12.72 -0.30 -46.97
CA TRP A 1177 12.13 -0.97 -48.13
C TRP A 1177 11.45 -2.27 -47.73
N GLN A 1178 12.13 -3.06 -46.91
CA GLN A 1178 11.59 -4.32 -46.40
C GLN A 1178 10.43 -4.07 -45.44
N MET A 1179 10.53 -3.07 -44.56
CA MET A 1179 9.45 -2.70 -43.63
C MET A 1179 8.17 -2.29 -44.37
N GLU A 1180 8.29 -1.53 -45.46
CA GLU A 1180 7.16 -1.16 -46.32
C GLU A 1180 6.68 -2.28 -47.25
N GLY A 1181 7.31 -3.46 -47.20
CA GLY A 1181 6.87 -4.67 -47.89
C GLY A 1181 7.28 -4.74 -49.35
N PHE A 1182 8.48 -4.27 -49.69
CA PHE A 1182 9.05 -4.45 -51.04
C PHE A 1182 9.20 -5.93 -51.39
N ASP A 1183 8.74 -6.31 -52.58
CA ASP A 1183 8.85 -7.68 -53.09
C ASP A 1183 10.11 -7.80 -53.97
N ASN A 1184 11.10 -8.54 -53.47
CA ASN A 1184 12.36 -8.81 -54.18
C ASN A 1184 12.21 -9.87 -55.29
N SER A 1185 11.07 -10.56 -55.37
CA SER A 1185 10.87 -11.70 -56.26
C SER A 1185 9.49 -11.68 -56.93
N PRO A 1186 9.01 -10.54 -57.48
CA PRO A 1186 7.63 -10.44 -57.92
C PRO A 1186 7.41 -11.31 -59.15
N VAL A 1187 6.28 -12.01 -59.15
CA VAL A 1187 5.90 -12.95 -60.22
C VAL A 1187 5.14 -12.20 -61.33
N ASP A 1188 5.42 -12.49 -62.60
CA ASP A 1188 4.65 -11.97 -63.73
C ASP A 1188 3.38 -12.78 -64.02
N GLY A 1189 2.57 -12.28 -64.97
CA GLY A 1189 1.35 -12.98 -65.41
C GLY A 1189 1.58 -14.33 -66.11
N GLN A 1190 2.83 -14.79 -66.23
CA GLN A 1190 3.23 -16.10 -66.77
C GLN A 1190 3.86 -17.00 -65.69
N GLY A 1191 3.87 -16.58 -64.41
CA GLY A 1191 4.44 -17.35 -63.32
C GLY A 1191 5.96 -17.23 -63.16
N ARG A 1192 6.62 -16.31 -63.89
CA ARG A 1192 8.08 -16.12 -63.83
C ARG A 1192 8.43 -15.07 -62.78
N SER A 1193 9.41 -15.40 -61.94
CA SER A 1193 9.90 -14.49 -60.90
C SER A 1193 10.93 -13.51 -61.47
N TRP A 1194 10.82 -12.25 -61.08
CA TRP A 1194 11.76 -11.21 -61.46
C TRP A 1194 12.84 -11.00 -60.38
N PRO A 1195 14.13 -10.87 -60.72
CA PRO A 1195 15.22 -10.72 -59.77
C PRO A 1195 15.35 -9.26 -59.30
N MET A 1196 14.48 -8.82 -58.39
CA MET A 1196 14.47 -7.46 -57.85
C MET A 1196 15.35 -7.33 -56.61
N LYS A 1197 15.78 -6.11 -56.32
CA LYS A 1197 16.56 -5.73 -55.13
C LYS A 1197 15.94 -4.51 -54.49
N ASP A 1198 16.04 -4.43 -53.16
CA ASP A 1198 15.68 -3.23 -52.40
C ASP A 1198 16.28 -1.98 -53.06
N GLY A 1199 15.46 -0.95 -53.26
CA GLY A 1199 15.82 0.26 -53.99
C GLY A 1199 15.46 0.25 -55.48
N ASP A 1200 15.08 -0.86 -56.09
CA ASP A 1200 14.65 -0.86 -57.49
C ASP A 1200 13.35 -0.07 -57.65
N VAL A 1201 13.36 0.96 -58.49
CA VAL A 1201 12.21 1.86 -58.66
C VAL A 1201 11.51 1.68 -60.00
N VAL A 1202 12.26 1.56 -61.10
CA VAL A 1202 11.73 1.55 -62.47
C VAL A 1202 12.63 0.71 -63.38
N LEU A 1203 12.00 -0.07 -64.25
CA LEU A 1203 12.62 -0.73 -65.40
C LEU A 1203 12.34 0.08 -66.66
N TYR A 1204 13.41 0.50 -67.33
CA TYR A 1204 13.35 1.16 -68.62
C TYR A 1204 13.58 0.16 -69.76
N HIS A 1205 12.86 0.28 -70.88
CA HIS A 1205 13.19 -0.46 -72.10
C HIS A 1205 14.62 -0.13 -72.55
N ALA A 1206 15.44 -1.15 -72.81
CA ALA A 1206 16.78 -0.93 -73.33
C ALA A 1206 16.81 -0.72 -74.87
N ASP A 1207 15.73 -1.08 -75.57
CA ASP A 1207 15.57 -0.99 -77.03
C ASP A 1207 14.61 0.11 -77.48
N GLN A 1208 13.92 0.80 -76.55
CA GLN A 1208 12.93 1.83 -76.87
C GLN A 1208 13.25 3.17 -76.21
N SER A 1209 13.11 4.24 -77.00
CA SER A 1209 13.41 5.62 -76.60
C SER A 1209 12.18 6.49 -76.81
N SER A 1210 12.05 7.54 -76.00
CA SER A 1210 11.02 8.57 -76.20
C SER A 1210 11.12 9.22 -77.58
N ARG A 1211 12.29 9.19 -78.24
CA ARG A 1211 12.44 9.68 -79.61
C ARG A 1211 11.61 8.90 -80.62
N ASN A 1212 11.34 7.62 -80.37
CA ASN A 1212 10.55 6.78 -81.27
C ASN A 1212 9.11 7.29 -81.40
N ASP A 1213 8.59 7.98 -80.38
CA ASP A 1213 7.21 8.49 -80.36
C ASP A 1213 7.06 9.83 -81.09
N PHE A 1214 8.18 10.48 -81.45
CA PHE A 1214 8.21 11.78 -82.13
C PHE A 1214 8.93 11.75 -83.48
N GLN A 1215 9.37 10.58 -83.95
CA GLN A 1215 9.88 10.43 -85.32
C GLN A 1215 8.70 10.44 -86.30
N SER A 1216 8.59 11.49 -87.12
CA SER A 1216 7.56 11.57 -88.16
C SER A 1216 7.79 10.47 -89.20
N GLN A 1217 6.97 9.43 -89.21
CA GLN A 1217 6.82 8.60 -90.41
C GLN A 1217 5.95 9.34 -91.42
N VAL A 1218 6.57 10.22 -92.21
CA VAL A 1218 6.10 10.53 -93.56
C VAL A 1218 7.34 10.53 -94.47
N PRO A 1219 7.45 9.59 -95.42
CA PRO A 1219 8.35 9.77 -96.54
C PRO A 1219 7.78 10.85 -97.47
N HIS A 1220 8.64 11.79 -97.87
CA HIS A 1220 8.39 12.64 -99.05
C HIS A 1220 8.31 11.81 -100.33
#